data_AF-A0A8C9S1G8-F1
#
_entry.id   AF-A0A8C9S1G8-F1
#
_cell.length_a   1.000
_cell.length_b   1.000
_cell.length_c   1.000
_cell.angle_alpha   90.00
_cell.angle_beta   90.00
_cell.angle_gamma   90.00
#
_symmetry.space_group_name_H-M   'P 1'
#
loop_
_entity.id
_entity.type
_entity.pdbx_description
1 polymer ?
#
loop_
_entity_poly.entity_id
_entity_poly.type
_entity_poly.pdbx_seq_one_letter_code
_entity_poly.pdbx_strand_id
1 'polypeptide(L)'
;MATLSAQLDEMRSRAEAHLSSTGSAQEVKADVLAIANIPLPLSAKYCHIAGEALVTSNGTGDNRSESLVSLQRLSTALNILEKYGCNLTSPCRPKYWRSVKHNNPVFKATVDAIAGGRAVLCLYGYTNQQPDGLSFPDDVIEPDTGKVAAVTLEVMTLRMELDLLIKDVHPHPEFFERIIPSLGLEEKVCLSDESGPILDTDVSSSLRVWEREAQPLVQFDHADASSPGPAAGSMSPSVHTRKEACCLCGGSPSLLCASCGSMTFCESCDLVFHRHPSRATHRRELTHIPMPDNCTICGIFPVSAHCPSCVQRLCSECDRLYHTHPGRTGHIRNTVTSVKPLRMTSSSLTLWQCIYCTTVNEARTVFCMSCERTRSSGTLSAALEEPLQLSTFTEWQCKSCTVVNAGSSVLCEVCERPRLATRPPVSPVYSGHATLESLKEADGQWVCQFCTFVNLNPAPLCEMCDLPRPEPAPTPRKLLPQSPIKDVPLSPIKPKVTLAEDPDVKRQKLMREQGLKLVQLIREGERNGVSPEEVYTSLRVSAGSSFAPCDWVRLELPHLLDEICAMAASVQQQPTVGRSGSHGDGNPEMSQGVQLSRAEAKQAWLAAGGDTEKAVKLALQDRRGKVKELHSLGFSDVAKCEEVLRLSGGEVRGALALLQRPLLESFHQRMWSDQPLPSIDIRDPDKQKVCRRLLAVYDLPSWGRCELALSLLQDPDVPYTLEDVVQAVKESHDRDFIRRVLAKECPICLSVFPHSKINGRKQTLDIFHRATVKY
;
A
#
# COMPACT_ATOMS: atom_id res chain seq x y z
N MET A 1 18.37 39.36 15.07
CA MET A 1 19.05 38.33 14.27
C MET A 1 19.50 37.17 15.15
N ALA A 2 20.70 37.17 15.75
CA ALA A 2 21.27 36.01 16.46
C ALA A 2 20.32 35.35 17.51
N THR A 3 19.71 36.14 18.39
CA THR A 3 18.76 35.63 19.40
C THR A 3 17.50 35.01 18.81
N LEU A 4 17.00 35.54 17.68
CA LEU A 4 15.82 35.01 16.98
C LEU A 4 16.16 33.71 16.23
N SER A 5 17.37 33.61 15.66
CA SER A 5 17.84 32.35 15.06
C SER A 5 17.94 31.24 16.10
N ALA A 6 18.54 31.53 17.28
CA ALA A 6 18.64 30.56 18.36
C ALA A 6 17.25 30.09 18.86
N GLN A 7 16.27 31.00 18.95
CA GLN A 7 14.88 30.64 19.30
C GLN A 7 14.22 29.78 18.20
N LEU A 8 14.44 30.12 16.93
CA LEU A 8 13.96 29.34 15.78
C LEU A 8 14.53 27.91 15.80
N ASP A 9 15.84 27.78 16.02
CA ASP A 9 16.53 26.47 16.02
C ASP A 9 16.13 25.60 17.23
N GLU A 10 15.83 26.20 18.38
CA GLU A 10 15.25 25.50 19.54
C GLU A 10 13.83 24.97 19.24
N MET A 11 12.96 25.80 18.65
CA MET A 11 11.60 25.40 18.27
C MET A 11 11.60 24.33 17.18
N ARG A 12 12.49 24.45 16.17
CA ARG A 12 12.73 23.43 15.15
C ARG A 12 13.12 22.09 15.78
N SER A 13 14.20 22.08 16.58
CA SER A 13 14.71 20.87 17.23
C SER A 13 13.64 20.14 18.05
N ARG A 14 12.78 20.89 18.74
CA ARG A 14 11.66 20.36 19.53
C ARG A 14 10.59 19.74 18.64
N ALA A 15 10.11 20.48 17.64
CA ALA A 15 9.05 20.03 16.74
C ALA A 15 9.50 18.86 15.84
N GLU A 16 10.75 18.86 15.37
CA GLU A 16 11.36 17.76 14.61
C GLU A 16 11.42 16.47 15.42
N ALA A 17 11.76 16.53 16.72
CA ALA A 17 11.77 15.36 17.59
C ALA A 17 10.36 14.76 17.79
N HIS A 18 9.33 15.61 17.89
CA HIS A 18 7.93 15.17 17.95
C HIS A 18 7.47 14.57 16.61
N LEU A 19 7.67 15.26 15.48
CA LEU A 19 7.34 14.75 14.14
C LEU A 19 8.05 13.42 13.85
N SER A 20 9.34 13.29 14.16
CA SER A 20 10.14 12.08 13.93
C SER A 20 9.68 10.86 14.74
N SER A 21 8.92 11.06 15.82
CA SER A 21 8.49 9.99 16.73
C SER A 21 7.01 9.62 16.58
N THR A 22 6.12 10.58 16.29
CA THR A 22 4.67 10.32 16.17
C THR A 22 4.12 10.51 14.76
N GLY A 23 4.78 11.30 13.91
CA GLY A 23 4.24 11.75 12.62
C GLY A 23 2.99 12.62 12.72
N SER A 24 2.65 13.12 13.92
CA SER A 24 1.39 13.80 14.20
C SER A 24 1.49 15.31 13.96
N ALA A 25 0.89 15.78 12.86
CA ALA A 25 0.79 17.22 12.54
C ALA A 25 0.10 18.06 13.64
N GLN A 26 -0.79 17.44 14.43
CA GLN A 26 -1.55 18.15 15.47
C GLN A 26 -0.71 18.43 16.73
N GLU A 27 0.28 17.59 17.04
CA GLU A 27 1.13 17.75 18.22
C GLU A 27 2.10 18.92 18.06
N VAL A 28 2.68 19.09 16.87
CA VAL A 28 3.60 20.20 16.55
C VAL A 28 2.92 21.50 16.14
N LYS A 29 1.58 21.52 16.07
CA LYS A 29 0.81 22.68 15.59
C LYS A 29 1.12 23.98 16.36
N ALA A 30 1.41 23.89 17.65
CA ALA A 30 1.77 25.02 18.49
C ALA A 30 3.16 25.59 18.12
N ASP A 31 4.17 24.72 17.96
CA ASP A 31 5.51 25.13 17.53
C ASP A 31 5.49 25.65 16.08
N VAL A 32 4.74 25.02 15.16
CA VAL A 32 4.53 25.50 13.77
C VAL A 32 3.99 26.93 13.75
N LEU A 33 2.99 27.24 14.58
CA LEU A 33 2.45 28.60 14.69
C LEU A 33 3.45 29.59 15.30
N ALA A 34 4.22 29.16 16.30
CA ALA A 34 5.26 30.00 16.91
C ALA A 34 6.41 30.30 15.95
N ILE A 35 6.82 29.32 15.13
CA ILE A 35 7.82 29.47 14.06
C ILE A 35 7.28 30.38 12.95
N ALA A 36 6.04 30.18 12.50
CA ALA A 36 5.41 31.03 11.48
C ALA A 36 5.44 32.51 11.89
N ASN A 37 5.10 32.80 13.15
CA ASN A 37 5.04 34.15 13.71
C ASN A 37 6.41 34.80 13.99
N ILE A 38 7.55 34.14 13.76
CA ILE A 38 8.86 34.75 14.06
C ILE A 38 9.22 35.83 13.02
N PRO A 39 9.71 37.03 13.44
CA PRO A 39 10.08 38.13 12.53
C PRO A 39 11.42 37.86 11.82
N LEU A 40 11.44 36.90 10.91
CA LEU A 40 12.57 36.57 10.05
C LEU A 40 12.12 36.41 8.59
N PRO A 41 12.92 36.88 7.61
CA PRO A 41 12.63 36.69 6.19
C PRO A 41 12.69 35.21 5.80
N LEU A 42 11.99 34.85 4.72
CA LEU A 42 11.88 33.47 4.24
C LEU A 42 13.26 32.82 4.01
N SER A 43 14.22 33.54 3.44
CA SER A 43 15.61 33.08 3.23
C SER A 43 16.40 32.75 4.51
N ALA A 44 15.95 33.21 5.68
CA ALA A 44 16.51 32.81 6.98
C ALA A 44 15.65 31.77 7.71
N LYS A 45 14.34 31.73 7.40
CA LYS A 45 13.35 30.85 8.04
C LYS A 45 13.23 29.46 7.40
N TYR A 46 13.71 29.30 6.16
CA TYR A 46 13.70 28.02 5.43
C TYR A 46 15.11 27.64 4.99
N CYS A 47 15.62 26.49 5.46
CA CYS A 47 16.94 25.95 5.13
C CYS A 47 16.90 24.63 4.36
N HIS A 48 15.77 23.90 4.36
CA HIS A 48 15.59 22.67 3.60
C HIS A 48 14.76 22.88 2.33
N ILE A 49 13.63 23.58 2.44
CA ILE A 49 12.80 23.95 1.28
C ILE A 49 13.25 25.31 0.72
N ALA A 50 13.16 25.48 -0.60
CA ALA A 50 13.41 26.77 -1.25
C ALA A 50 12.20 27.72 -1.07
N GLY A 51 11.86 28.07 0.16
CA GLY A 51 10.61 28.77 0.52
C GLY A 51 10.39 30.07 -0.26
N GLU A 52 11.41 30.92 -0.35
CA GLU A 52 11.36 32.17 -1.13
C GLU A 52 11.11 31.91 -2.63
N ALA A 53 11.75 30.89 -3.22
CA ALA A 53 11.55 30.52 -4.62
C ALA A 53 10.18 29.87 -4.87
N LEU A 54 9.66 29.09 -3.93
CA LEU A 54 8.30 28.52 -3.98
C LEU A 54 7.24 29.62 -3.97
N VAL A 55 7.39 30.61 -3.09
CA VAL A 55 6.49 31.77 -3.00
C VAL A 55 6.61 32.64 -4.25
N THR A 56 7.82 32.96 -4.71
CA THR A 56 8.02 33.77 -5.93
C THR A 56 7.46 33.10 -7.19
N SER A 57 7.73 31.80 -7.38
CA SER A 57 7.36 31.07 -8.61
C SER A 57 5.88 30.74 -8.71
N ASN A 58 5.14 30.78 -7.60
CA ASN A 58 3.72 30.43 -7.53
C ASN A 58 2.83 31.59 -7.05
N GLY A 59 3.39 32.72 -6.62
CA GLY A 59 2.67 33.91 -6.17
C GLY A 59 2.40 34.93 -7.28
N THR A 60 2.09 34.47 -8.48
CA THR A 60 1.88 35.33 -9.66
C THR A 60 0.45 35.87 -9.72
N GLY A 61 0.30 37.16 -10.05
CA GLY A 61 -0.97 37.84 -10.28
C GLY A 61 -0.76 39.33 -10.53
N ASP A 62 -1.58 39.95 -11.37
CA ASP A 62 -1.43 41.37 -11.74
C ASP A 62 -1.92 42.32 -10.63
N ASN A 63 -2.67 41.78 -9.67
CA ASN A 63 -3.22 42.48 -8.51
C ASN A 63 -3.19 41.61 -7.24
N ARG A 64 -3.49 42.21 -6.08
CA ARG A 64 -3.50 41.53 -4.77
C ARG A 64 -4.45 40.33 -4.75
N SER A 65 -5.63 40.43 -5.38
CA SER A 65 -6.64 39.35 -5.37
C SER A 65 -6.15 38.09 -6.12
N GLU A 66 -5.65 38.25 -7.34
CA GLU A 66 -5.06 37.15 -8.11
C GLU A 66 -3.86 36.53 -7.41
N SER A 67 -3.00 37.38 -6.82
CA SER A 67 -1.82 36.93 -6.07
C SER A 67 -2.24 36.06 -4.87
N LEU A 68 -3.29 36.44 -4.13
CA LEU A 68 -3.85 35.64 -3.04
C LEU A 68 -4.48 34.32 -3.53
N VAL A 69 -5.15 34.30 -4.69
CA VAL A 69 -5.67 33.06 -5.29
C VAL A 69 -4.54 32.11 -5.69
N SER A 70 -3.46 32.64 -6.25
CA SER A 70 -2.26 31.86 -6.58
C SER A 70 -1.55 31.32 -5.32
N LEU A 71 -1.46 32.11 -4.25
CA LEU A 71 -0.98 31.65 -2.95
C LEU A 71 -1.90 30.61 -2.27
N GLN A 72 -3.22 30.70 -2.45
CA GLN A 72 -4.16 29.68 -1.99
C GLN A 72 -3.92 28.33 -2.68
N ARG A 73 -3.59 28.33 -3.98
CA ARG A 73 -3.16 27.11 -4.70
C ARG A 73 -1.86 26.54 -4.11
N LEU A 74 -0.90 27.40 -3.76
CA LEU A 74 0.34 26.99 -3.11
C LEU A 74 0.09 26.38 -1.73
N SER A 75 -0.71 27.02 -0.86
CA SER A 75 -1.12 26.45 0.44
C SER A 75 -1.79 25.08 0.28
N THR A 76 -2.69 24.94 -0.71
CA THR A 76 -3.36 23.67 -1.03
C THR A 76 -2.38 22.56 -1.41
N ALA A 77 -1.34 22.88 -2.20
CA ALA A 77 -0.30 21.92 -2.57
C ALA A 77 0.63 21.58 -1.38
N LEU A 78 0.97 22.55 -0.54
CA LEU A 78 1.74 22.33 0.69
C LEU A 78 1.00 21.43 1.69
N ASN A 79 -0.33 21.52 1.79
CA ASN A 79 -1.16 20.60 2.61
C ASN A 79 -1.04 19.13 2.14
N ILE A 80 -0.90 18.90 0.83
CA ILE A 80 -0.66 17.55 0.30
C ILE A 80 0.78 17.10 0.55
N LEU A 81 1.77 17.99 0.42
CA LEU A 81 3.17 17.69 0.73
C LEU A 81 3.39 17.39 2.23
N GLU A 82 2.74 18.13 3.13
CA GLU A 82 2.68 17.87 4.57
C GLU A 82 2.22 16.43 4.85
N LYS A 83 1.14 15.98 4.20
CA LYS A 83 0.64 14.61 4.33
C LYS A 83 1.64 13.56 3.83
N TYR A 84 2.38 13.82 2.75
CA TYR A 84 3.46 12.93 2.31
C TYR A 84 4.59 12.84 3.36
N GLY A 85 4.97 13.97 3.95
CA GLY A 85 5.96 14.02 5.03
C GLY A 85 5.52 13.24 6.28
N CYS A 86 4.35 13.57 6.83
CA CYS A 86 3.79 12.89 8.01
C CYS A 86 3.64 11.37 7.82
N ASN A 87 3.25 10.93 6.61
CA ASN A 87 3.14 9.50 6.28
C ASN A 87 4.48 8.76 6.32
N LEU A 88 5.59 9.43 6.03
CA LEU A 88 6.94 8.85 6.03
C LEU A 88 7.57 8.85 7.44
N THR A 89 7.22 9.82 8.29
CA THR A 89 7.59 9.84 9.72
C THR A 89 6.72 8.95 10.61
N SER A 90 5.52 8.56 10.15
CA SER A 90 4.61 7.73 10.93
C SER A 90 5.19 6.34 11.20
N PRO A 91 5.03 5.76 12.41
CA PRO A 91 5.39 4.36 12.68
C PRO A 91 4.53 3.35 11.89
N CYS A 92 3.38 3.78 11.35
CA CYS A 92 2.46 2.94 10.57
C CYS A 92 2.40 3.41 9.10
N ARG A 93 3.56 3.46 8.43
CA ARG A 93 3.70 3.94 7.04
C ARG A 93 2.75 3.20 6.06
N PRO A 94 2.07 3.91 5.14
CA PRO A 94 1.20 3.28 4.13
C PRO A 94 1.93 2.26 3.27
N LYS A 95 1.28 1.15 2.89
CA LYS A 95 1.88 0.02 2.15
C LYS A 95 2.66 0.41 0.89
N TYR A 96 2.25 1.48 0.20
CA TYR A 96 2.83 1.97 -1.05
C TYR A 96 3.69 3.24 -0.86
N TRP A 97 4.18 3.52 0.36
CA TRP A 97 4.96 4.72 0.68
C TRP A 97 6.18 4.95 -0.21
N ARG A 98 6.77 3.89 -0.80
CA ARG A 98 7.99 3.93 -1.61
C ARG A 98 7.84 4.66 -2.95
N SER A 99 6.63 4.95 -3.43
CA SER A 99 6.41 5.55 -4.75
C SER A 99 5.25 6.55 -4.81
N VAL A 100 5.42 7.61 -5.59
CA VAL A 100 4.39 8.60 -5.93
C VAL A 100 4.18 8.60 -7.44
N LYS A 101 2.99 8.18 -7.91
CA LYS A 101 2.68 8.11 -9.35
C LYS A 101 2.13 9.45 -9.87
N HIS A 102 2.69 9.94 -10.99
CA HIS A 102 2.27 11.15 -11.69
C HIS A 102 0.84 11.06 -12.25
N ASN A 103 0.33 9.83 -12.48
CA ASN A 103 -1.05 9.62 -12.96
C ASN A 103 -2.12 9.77 -11.87
N ASN A 104 -1.74 9.95 -10.60
CA ASN A 104 -2.67 10.19 -9.50
C ASN A 104 -3.38 11.55 -9.69
N PRO A 105 -4.72 11.60 -9.77
CA PRO A 105 -5.44 12.85 -10.03
C PRO A 105 -5.24 13.94 -8.97
N VAL A 106 -5.11 13.55 -7.69
CA VAL A 106 -4.88 14.50 -6.59
C VAL A 106 -3.50 15.11 -6.71
N PHE A 107 -2.46 14.29 -6.88
CA PHE A 107 -1.09 14.76 -7.13
C PHE A 107 -1.05 15.72 -8.33
N LYS A 108 -1.64 15.31 -9.46
CA LYS A 108 -1.67 16.10 -10.70
C LYS A 108 -2.39 17.45 -10.56
N ALA A 109 -3.46 17.50 -9.77
CA ALA A 109 -4.24 18.72 -9.56
C ALA A 109 -3.66 19.66 -8.49
N THR A 110 -2.70 19.20 -7.67
CA THR A 110 -2.15 19.96 -6.54
C THR A 110 -0.63 20.11 -6.62
N VAL A 111 0.12 19.08 -6.24
CA VAL A 111 1.60 19.10 -6.16
C VAL A 111 2.26 19.25 -7.53
N ASP A 112 1.68 18.66 -8.58
CA ASP A 112 2.18 18.81 -9.96
C ASP A 112 1.74 20.13 -10.63
N ALA A 113 0.77 20.82 -10.03
CA ALA A 113 0.21 22.08 -10.52
C ALA A 113 0.93 23.33 -9.96
N ILE A 114 2.03 23.13 -9.21
CA ILE A 114 2.90 24.17 -8.66
C ILE A 114 4.36 23.98 -9.09
N ALA A 115 5.05 25.08 -9.34
CA ALA A 115 6.50 25.08 -9.55
C ALA A 115 7.20 24.64 -8.26
N GLY A 116 8.09 23.64 -8.36
CA GLY A 116 8.88 23.12 -7.23
C GLY A 116 8.24 21.98 -6.43
N GLY A 117 6.97 21.63 -6.64
CA GLY A 117 6.28 20.57 -5.86
C GLY A 117 6.98 19.21 -5.91
N ARG A 118 7.47 18.79 -7.09
CA ARG A 118 8.28 17.56 -7.25
C ARG A 118 9.62 17.63 -6.51
N ALA A 119 10.25 18.80 -6.42
CA ALA A 119 11.54 18.96 -5.73
C ALA A 119 11.39 18.70 -4.23
N VAL A 120 10.27 19.09 -3.61
CA VAL A 120 9.97 18.78 -2.21
C VAL A 120 9.84 17.27 -1.98
N LEU A 121 9.24 16.52 -2.92
CA LEU A 121 9.24 15.05 -2.85
C LEU A 121 10.66 14.46 -2.94
N CYS A 122 11.53 15.01 -3.79
CA CYS A 122 12.93 14.58 -3.83
C CYS A 122 13.68 14.88 -2.51
N LEU A 123 13.34 15.97 -1.79
CA LEU A 123 13.89 16.24 -0.45
C LEU A 123 13.49 15.16 0.57
N TYR A 124 12.24 14.66 0.54
CA TYR A 124 11.80 13.53 1.35
C TYR A 124 12.48 12.19 1.03
N GLY A 125 13.12 12.06 -0.14
CA GLY A 125 13.83 10.84 -0.56
C GLY A 125 13.29 10.16 -1.81
N TYR A 126 12.25 10.70 -2.46
CA TYR A 126 11.77 10.23 -3.76
C TYR A 126 12.72 10.70 -4.89
N THR A 127 13.93 10.17 -4.93
CA THR A 127 15.01 10.60 -5.83
C THR A 127 15.14 9.76 -7.10
N ASN A 128 14.58 8.55 -7.13
CA ASN A 128 14.57 7.70 -8.32
C ASN A 128 13.43 8.13 -9.25
N GLN A 129 13.75 8.49 -10.50
CA GLN A 129 12.78 9.02 -11.46
C GLN A 129 12.27 7.89 -12.36
N GLN A 130 10.95 7.68 -12.35
CA GLN A 130 10.28 6.61 -13.08
C GLN A 130 9.39 7.19 -14.20
N PRO A 131 9.08 6.42 -15.28
CA PRO A 131 8.23 6.90 -16.36
C PRO A 131 6.83 7.35 -15.89
N ASP A 132 6.29 6.70 -14.86
CA ASP A 132 4.97 6.99 -14.30
C ASP A 132 5.00 7.68 -12.92
N GLY A 133 6.18 8.04 -12.38
CA GLY A 133 6.27 8.57 -11.01
C GLY A 133 7.67 8.95 -10.51
N LEU A 134 7.77 9.12 -9.19
CA LEU A 134 9.02 9.17 -8.42
C LEU A 134 9.00 8.05 -7.38
N SER A 135 10.15 7.45 -7.08
CA SER A 135 10.28 6.42 -6.05
C SER A 135 11.53 6.62 -5.18
N PHE A 136 11.55 5.93 -4.03
CA PHE A 136 12.78 5.72 -3.28
C PHE A 136 13.72 4.77 -4.04
N PRO A 137 15.05 4.94 -3.95
CA PRO A 137 16.02 3.97 -4.43
C PRO A 137 15.86 2.59 -3.78
N ASP A 138 16.20 1.52 -4.50
CA ASP A 138 15.96 0.14 -4.07
C ASP A 138 16.85 -0.30 -2.87
N ASP A 139 18.01 0.33 -2.72
CA ASP A 139 18.93 0.16 -1.59
C ASP A 139 18.44 0.83 -0.29
N VAL A 140 17.54 1.81 -0.38
CA VAL A 140 16.99 2.51 0.77
C VAL A 140 15.82 1.71 1.35
N ILE A 141 16.06 0.96 2.44
CA ILE A 141 15.03 0.13 3.09
C ILE A 141 13.98 0.97 3.82
N GLU A 142 14.41 2.04 4.52
CA GLU A 142 13.57 2.95 5.29
C GLU A 142 13.91 4.42 4.98
N PRO A 143 12.95 5.36 5.06
CA PRO A 143 13.24 6.78 4.91
C PRO A 143 14.06 7.32 6.08
N ASP A 144 14.89 8.33 5.82
CA ASP A 144 15.54 9.14 6.86
C ASP A 144 14.48 9.98 7.59
N THR A 145 13.95 9.46 8.69
CA THR A 145 12.84 10.10 9.42
C THR A 145 13.19 11.46 9.98
N GLY A 146 14.45 11.71 10.36
CA GLY A 146 14.91 13.01 10.84
C GLY A 146 14.90 14.06 9.72
N LYS A 147 15.51 13.73 8.56
CA LYS A 147 15.47 14.61 7.39
C LYS A 147 14.05 14.86 6.89
N VAL A 148 13.20 13.82 6.86
CA VAL A 148 11.79 13.95 6.48
C VAL A 148 11.05 14.86 7.47
N ALA A 149 11.24 14.71 8.78
CA ALA A 149 10.60 15.55 9.78
C ALA A 149 10.98 17.03 9.63
N ALA A 150 12.27 17.33 9.41
CA ALA A 150 12.74 18.71 9.20
C ALA A 150 12.15 19.36 7.93
N VAL A 151 12.12 18.63 6.81
CA VAL A 151 11.44 19.11 5.57
C VAL A 151 9.93 19.27 5.79
N THR A 152 9.30 18.36 6.55
CA THR A 152 7.85 18.41 6.85
C THR A 152 7.51 19.63 7.69
N LEU A 153 8.31 19.92 8.72
CA LEU A 153 8.12 21.08 9.58
C LEU A 153 8.17 22.39 8.79
N GLU A 154 9.10 22.52 7.85
CA GLU A 154 9.18 23.70 6.99
C GLU A 154 7.99 23.81 6.03
N VAL A 155 7.52 22.70 5.45
CA VAL A 155 6.29 22.67 4.64
C VAL A 155 5.06 23.10 5.44
N MET A 156 4.93 22.62 6.68
CA MET A 156 3.84 23.00 7.61
C MET A 156 3.90 24.48 7.98
N THR A 157 5.10 25.00 8.26
CA THR A 157 5.34 26.41 8.60
C THR A 157 4.97 27.31 7.43
N LEU A 158 5.44 26.99 6.21
CA LEU A 158 5.14 27.80 5.03
C LEU A 158 3.64 27.81 4.73
N ARG A 159 2.96 26.66 4.89
CA ARG A 159 1.50 26.60 4.79
C ARG A 159 0.82 27.51 5.82
N MET A 160 1.26 27.47 7.08
CA MET A 160 0.70 28.30 8.15
C MET A 160 0.87 29.80 7.87
N GLU A 161 2.05 30.23 7.40
CA GLU A 161 2.28 31.64 7.03
C GLU A 161 1.39 32.08 5.87
N LEU A 162 1.24 31.25 4.83
CA LEU A 162 0.31 31.54 3.73
C LEU A 162 -1.15 31.58 4.21
N ASP A 163 -1.58 30.65 5.05
CA ASP A 163 -2.93 30.61 5.61
C ASP A 163 -3.24 31.83 6.50
N LEU A 164 -2.24 32.41 7.15
CA LEU A 164 -2.34 33.66 7.93
C LEU A 164 -2.34 34.90 7.02
N LEU A 165 -1.53 34.90 5.95
CA LEU A 165 -1.44 35.98 4.97
C LEU A 165 -2.72 36.11 4.14
N ILE A 166 -3.30 34.99 3.71
CA ILE A 166 -4.56 34.94 2.95
C ILE A 166 -5.76 35.41 3.82
N LYS A 167 -5.66 35.27 5.14
CA LYS A 167 -6.64 35.78 6.11
C LYS A 167 -6.38 37.21 6.58
N ASP A 168 -5.35 37.87 6.06
CA ASP A 168 -4.94 39.24 6.42
C ASP A 168 -4.61 39.42 7.92
N VAL A 169 -4.13 38.35 8.57
CA VAL A 169 -3.77 38.31 10.00
C VAL A 169 -2.31 37.88 10.24
N HIS A 170 -1.49 37.88 9.19
CA HIS A 170 -0.07 37.56 9.31
C HIS A 170 0.65 38.65 10.13
N PRO A 171 1.47 38.33 11.14
CA PRO A 171 2.15 39.35 11.95
C PRO A 171 3.18 40.18 11.18
N HIS A 172 3.73 39.62 10.09
CA HIS A 172 4.83 40.20 9.31
C HIS A 172 4.60 40.11 7.79
N PRO A 173 3.54 40.74 7.22
CA PRO A 173 3.24 40.67 5.79
C PRO A 173 4.33 41.33 4.92
N GLU A 174 5.11 42.24 5.49
CA GLU A 174 6.16 42.99 4.80
C GLU A 174 7.28 42.11 4.22
N PHE A 175 7.45 40.88 4.70
CA PHE A 175 8.38 39.92 4.10
C PHE A 175 7.83 39.31 2.81
N PHE A 176 6.52 39.13 2.69
CA PHE A 176 5.87 38.58 1.49
C PHE A 176 5.66 39.66 0.43
N GLU A 177 5.32 40.90 0.82
CA GLU A 177 5.17 42.04 -0.11
C GLU A 177 6.47 42.41 -0.84
N ARG A 178 7.63 42.18 -0.22
CA ARG A 178 8.95 42.34 -0.85
C ARG A 178 9.24 41.30 -1.94
N ILE A 179 8.63 40.13 -1.83
CA ILE A 179 8.79 38.99 -2.76
C ILE A 179 7.73 39.04 -3.86
N ILE A 180 6.51 39.47 -3.51
CA ILE A 180 5.36 39.59 -4.40
C ILE A 180 4.86 41.05 -4.33
N PRO A 181 5.38 41.96 -5.19
CA PRO A 181 5.05 43.39 -5.14
C PRO A 181 3.56 43.70 -5.34
N SER A 182 2.83 42.84 -6.04
CA SER A 182 1.38 42.95 -6.24
C SER A 182 0.55 42.79 -4.96
N LEU A 183 1.13 42.28 -3.85
CA LEU A 183 0.48 42.30 -2.54
C LEU A 183 0.49 43.70 -1.91
N GLY A 184 1.56 44.50 -2.12
CA GLY A 184 1.72 45.83 -1.54
C GLY A 184 1.07 46.98 -2.33
N LEU A 185 0.35 46.67 -3.41
CA LEU A 185 -0.44 47.64 -4.16
C LEU A 185 -1.80 47.87 -3.49
N GLU A 186 -1.86 48.83 -2.57
CA GLU A 186 -3.14 49.41 -2.14
C GLU A 186 -3.87 50.04 -3.35
N GLU A 187 -5.20 49.92 -3.40
CA GLU A 187 -6.02 50.66 -4.36
C GLU A 187 -5.89 52.17 -4.09
N LYS A 188 -5.00 52.81 -4.84
CA LYS A 188 -4.87 54.27 -4.85
C LYS A 188 -6.05 54.88 -5.61
N VAL A 189 -7.21 54.93 -4.94
CA VAL A 189 -8.44 55.54 -5.44
C VAL A 189 -8.14 56.98 -5.85
N CYS A 190 -8.16 57.24 -7.15
CA CYS A 190 -8.06 58.58 -7.69
C CYS A 190 -9.37 59.33 -7.44
N LEU A 191 -9.36 60.23 -6.45
CA LEU A 191 -10.32 61.33 -6.37
C LEU A 191 -9.60 62.64 -6.65
N SER A 192 -9.97 63.26 -7.77
CA SER A 192 -9.52 64.57 -8.23
C SER A 192 -10.28 65.71 -7.55
N ASP A 193 -9.55 66.78 -7.23
CA ASP A 193 -9.96 68.18 -7.03
C ASP A 193 -11.13 68.51 -6.08
N GLU A 194 -10.81 69.18 -4.96
CA GLU A 194 -11.08 70.63 -4.80
C GLU A 194 -10.63 71.17 -3.41
N SER A 195 -9.89 72.30 -3.42
CA SER A 195 -9.84 73.39 -2.40
C SER A 195 -9.46 73.13 -0.90
N GLY A 196 -8.41 73.84 -0.40
CA GLY A 196 -7.85 73.77 0.99
C GLY A 196 -8.45 74.76 2.03
N PRO A 197 -7.72 75.33 3.05
CA PRO A 197 -6.26 75.27 3.35
C PRO A 197 -5.81 75.13 4.85
N ILE A 198 -4.52 74.73 5.04
CA ILE A 198 -3.48 75.10 6.07
C ILE A 198 -3.81 75.21 7.59
N LEU A 199 -3.07 74.44 8.43
CA LEU A 199 -2.28 74.73 9.66
C LEU A 199 -2.06 73.40 10.45
N ASP A 200 -0.94 73.05 11.12
CA ASP A 200 0.45 73.57 11.17
C ASP A 200 1.36 72.55 11.90
N THR A 201 2.63 72.33 11.50
CA THR A 201 3.77 71.71 12.26
C THR A 201 3.63 70.29 12.90
N ASP A 202 4.66 69.45 13.10
CA ASP A 202 6.12 69.66 13.11
C ASP A 202 6.97 68.40 12.78
N VAL A 203 8.25 68.61 12.38
CA VAL A 203 9.48 67.76 12.44
C VAL A 203 9.34 66.20 12.55
N SER A 204 9.80 65.32 11.65
CA SER A 204 11.00 65.20 10.76
C SER A 204 12.33 64.72 11.41
N SER A 205 12.69 63.45 11.20
CA SER A 205 14.06 62.88 11.20
C SER A 205 13.97 61.47 10.56
N SER A 206 14.34 61.20 9.30
CA SER A 206 15.71 61.13 8.73
C SER A 206 16.68 60.31 9.61
N LEU A 207 17.34 59.26 9.12
CA LEU A 207 18.17 59.21 7.90
C LEU A 207 18.15 57.85 7.15
N ARG A 208 18.51 57.90 5.85
CA ARG A 208 18.81 56.77 4.93
C ARG A 208 20.33 56.57 4.75
N VAL A 209 20.71 55.65 3.83
CA VAL A 209 22.02 55.40 3.12
C VAL A 209 22.68 54.08 3.57
N TRP A 210 23.07 53.05 2.78
CA TRP A 210 23.65 52.81 1.42
C TRP A 210 25.20 52.85 1.33
N GLU A 211 25.91 52.06 0.50
CA GLU A 211 25.56 50.92 -0.41
C GLU A 211 26.57 49.74 -0.22
N ARG A 212 26.26 48.48 -0.61
CA ARG A 212 26.71 47.70 -1.82
C ARG A 212 28.23 47.41 -1.94
N GLU A 213 28.53 46.26 -2.57
CA GLU A 213 29.83 45.74 -3.08
C GLU A 213 30.70 45.02 -2.02
N ALA A 214 31.48 43.97 -2.29
CA ALA A 214 31.63 42.95 -3.35
C ALA A 214 32.64 41.88 -2.84
N GLN A 215 32.69 40.68 -3.45
CA GLN A 215 33.68 39.61 -3.18
C GLN A 215 35.11 39.99 -3.71
N PRO A 216 36.26 39.31 -3.41
CA PRO A 216 36.39 37.84 -3.21
C PRO A 216 37.59 37.20 -2.41
N LEU A 217 37.51 35.85 -2.25
CA LEU A 217 38.60 34.82 -2.34
C LEU A 217 39.71 34.57 -1.25
N VAL A 218 40.10 33.26 -1.18
CA VAL A 218 41.36 32.58 -0.71
C VAL A 218 41.59 32.14 0.77
N GLN A 219 41.29 30.85 1.04
CA GLN A 219 42.07 29.74 1.68
C GLN A 219 42.82 29.75 3.06
N PHE A 220 42.75 28.55 3.71
CA PHE A 220 43.69 27.85 4.66
C PHE A 220 44.01 28.53 6.03
N ASP A 221 44.35 27.84 7.14
CA ASP A 221 44.78 26.44 7.38
C ASP A 221 44.49 25.89 8.82
N HIS A 222 44.91 24.65 9.13
CA HIS A 222 44.69 23.86 10.37
C HIS A 222 45.44 24.30 11.68
N ALA A 223 44.96 23.88 12.87
CA ALA A 223 45.66 22.94 13.83
C ALA A 223 45.28 23.02 15.35
N ASP A 224 44.76 21.90 15.88
CA ASP A 224 45.14 21.11 17.08
C ASP A 224 45.42 21.63 18.54
N ALA A 225 44.95 20.78 19.49
CA ALA A 225 45.64 20.19 20.66
C ALA A 225 45.55 20.73 22.12
N SER A 226 44.93 19.88 22.97
CA SER A 226 45.47 19.29 24.23
C SER A 226 45.19 19.88 25.63
N SER A 227 45.01 18.95 26.59
CA SER A 227 44.80 19.14 28.06
C SER A 227 46.04 18.73 28.89
N PRO A 228 46.02 18.94 30.22
CA PRO A 228 46.46 17.87 31.16
C PRO A 228 45.67 17.78 32.50
N GLY A 229 45.82 16.66 33.23
CA GLY A 229 45.44 16.46 34.66
C GLY A 229 46.69 16.24 35.55
N PRO A 230 46.73 15.37 36.60
CA PRO A 230 45.69 14.83 37.51
C PRO A 230 46.12 14.82 39.02
N ALA A 231 45.31 14.29 39.97
CA ALA A 231 45.74 13.87 41.33
C ALA A 231 44.76 12.85 41.98
N ALA A 232 45.16 12.12 43.05
CA ALA A 232 44.51 10.89 43.53
C ALA A 232 44.13 10.87 45.04
N GLY A 233 43.26 9.92 45.43
CA GLY A 233 42.90 9.58 46.83
C GLY A 233 42.12 8.26 46.93
N SER A 234 42.30 7.49 48.01
CA SER A 234 41.90 6.06 48.13
C SER A 234 40.96 5.80 49.33
N MET A 235 40.07 4.80 49.24
CA MET A 235 39.66 3.87 50.32
C MET A 235 38.59 2.85 49.86
N SER A 236 38.62 1.64 50.43
CA SER A 236 37.69 0.50 50.26
C SER A 236 37.59 -0.26 51.61
N PRO A 237 36.76 -1.32 51.81
CA PRO A 237 35.65 -1.84 51.00
C PRO A 237 34.34 -2.03 51.81
N SER A 238 33.24 -2.43 51.16
CA SER A 238 32.13 -3.16 51.81
C SER A 238 31.45 -4.12 50.84
N VAL A 239 31.03 -5.27 51.35
CA VAL A 239 30.66 -6.46 50.57
C VAL A 239 29.17 -6.45 50.23
N HIS A 240 28.83 -6.45 48.93
CA HIS A 240 27.54 -6.97 48.45
C HIS A 240 27.70 -7.76 47.15
N THR A 241 26.86 -8.78 47.02
CA THR A 241 26.92 -9.83 46.00
C THR A 241 26.17 -9.49 44.72
N ARG A 242 26.55 -10.18 43.62
CA ARG A 242 25.94 -10.24 42.25
C ARG A 242 26.53 -9.30 41.19
N LYS A 243 27.51 -9.81 40.42
CA LYS A 243 27.91 -9.32 39.09
C LYS A 243 27.21 -10.14 37.98
N GLU A 244 25.92 -9.88 37.76
CA GLU A 244 25.13 -10.46 36.65
C GLU A 244 24.40 -9.37 35.85
N ALA A 245 24.89 -8.13 35.91
CA ALA A 245 24.31 -6.95 35.29
C ALA A 245 25.36 -6.18 34.48
N CYS A 246 24.91 -5.43 33.46
CA CYS A 246 25.71 -4.47 32.74
C CYS A 246 26.05 -3.28 33.66
N CYS A 247 27.33 -2.95 33.75
CA CYS A 247 27.83 -1.92 34.67
C CYS A 247 27.44 -0.48 34.30
N LEU A 248 26.81 -0.24 33.14
CA LEU A 248 26.38 1.09 32.68
C LEU A 248 24.86 1.28 32.74
N CYS A 249 24.06 0.27 32.39
CA CYS A 249 22.60 0.37 32.32
C CYS A 249 21.84 -0.57 33.28
N GLY A 250 22.54 -1.47 33.99
CA GLY A 250 21.93 -2.48 34.86
C GLY A 250 21.24 -3.65 34.13
N GLY A 251 21.08 -3.60 32.81
CA GLY A 251 20.47 -4.67 32.00
C GLY A 251 21.37 -5.91 31.83
N SER A 252 20.87 -6.96 31.17
CA SER A 252 21.61 -8.22 30.98
C SER A 252 22.92 -8.02 30.20
N PRO A 253 24.08 -8.43 30.73
CA PRO A 253 25.36 -8.29 30.04
C PRO A 253 25.59 -9.43 29.05
N SER A 254 26.11 -9.10 27.87
CA SER A 254 26.50 -10.05 26.83
C SER A 254 28.02 -10.07 26.57
N LEU A 255 28.76 -9.09 27.07
CA LEU A 255 30.20 -8.89 26.81
C LEU A 255 30.95 -8.59 28.12
N LEU A 256 32.15 -9.11 28.26
CA LEU A 256 33.08 -8.81 29.36
C LEU A 256 34.39 -8.26 28.79
N CYS A 257 34.88 -7.14 29.35
CA CYS A 257 36.20 -6.60 29.00
C CYS A 257 37.15 -6.63 30.21
N ALA A 258 38.15 -7.50 30.15
CA ALA A 258 39.19 -7.62 31.18
C ALA A 258 40.04 -6.35 31.30
N SER A 259 40.40 -5.71 30.18
CA SER A 259 41.18 -4.46 30.12
C SER A 259 40.48 -3.26 30.78
N CYS A 260 39.15 -3.33 30.93
CA CYS A 260 38.34 -2.33 31.65
C CYS A 260 38.08 -2.70 33.12
N GLY A 261 38.84 -3.63 33.71
CA GLY A 261 38.66 -4.09 35.11
C GLY A 261 37.65 -5.23 35.26
N SER A 262 37.56 -6.10 34.25
CA SER A 262 36.55 -7.18 34.16
C SER A 262 35.12 -6.66 34.37
N MET A 263 34.81 -5.61 33.61
CA MET A 263 33.49 -4.96 33.57
C MET A 263 32.61 -5.65 32.53
N THR A 264 31.33 -5.78 32.84
CA THR A 264 30.32 -6.45 32.04
C THR A 264 29.42 -5.43 31.35
N PHE A 265 29.19 -5.62 30.05
CA PHE A 265 28.47 -4.71 29.16
C PHE A 265 27.36 -5.49 28.44
N CYS A 266 26.21 -4.85 28.21
CA CYS A 266 25.34 -5.25 27.10
C CYS A 266 25.91 -4.67 25.79
N GLU A 267 25.51 -5.21 24.66
CA GLU A 267 26.08 -4.91 23.34
C GLU A 267 26.03 -3.41 22.98
N SER A 268 24.92 -2.73 23.27
CA SER A 268 24.80 -1.28 23.07
C SER A 268 25.71 -0.45 23.99
N CYS A 269 25.88 -0.89 25.25
CA CYS A 269 26.76 -0.23 26.22
C CYS A 269 28.25 -0.46 25.92
N ASP A 270 28.62 -1.62 25.36
CA ASP A 270 29.99 -1.89 24.92
C ASP A 270 30.40 -0.93 23.79
N LEU A 271 29.55 -0.81 22.78
CA LEU A 271 29.80 0.05 21.62
C LEU A 271 30.01 1.52 22.02
N VAL A 272 29.20 2.05 22.93
CA VAL A 272 29.36 3.43 23.43
C VAL A 272 30.63 3.58 24.27
N PHE A 273 30.89 2.64 25.20
CA PHE A 273 32.02 2.75 26.14
C PHE A 273 33.39 2.55 25.48
N HIS A 274 33.45 1.73 24.43
CA HIS A 274 34.64 1.47 23.64
C HIS A 274 34.70 2.26 22.31
N ARG A 275 33.78 3.21 22.06
CA ARG A 275 33.87 4.15 20.93
C ARG A 275 35.08 5.09 21.04
N HIS A 276 35.57 5.32 22.26
CA HIS A 276 36.70 6.21 22.51
C HIS A 276 38.03 5.58 22.02
N PRO A 277 38.89 6.30 21.28
CA PRO A 277 40.10 5.73 20.67
C PRO A 277 41.03 4.99 21.64
N SER A 278 41.17 5.48 22.89
CA SER A 278 41.99 4.84 23.92
C SER A 278 41.43 3.56 24.52
N ARG A 279 40.21 3.15 24.14
CA ARG A 279 39.53 1.93 24.60
C ARG A 279 39.05 1.05 23.44
N ALA A 280 39.03 1.58 22.20
CA ALA A 280 38.58 0.87 21.00
C ALA A 280 39.35 -0.44 20.73
N THR A 281 40.61 -0.52 21.15
CA THR A 281 41.47 -1.72 21.00
C THR A 281 41.32 -2.75 22.12
N HIS A 282 40.51 -2.47 23.15
CA HIS A 282 40.31 -3.41 24.26
C HIS A 282 39.57 -4.66 23.81
N ARG A 283 40.10 -5.83 24.19
CA ARG A 283 39.54 -7.15 23.88
C ARG A 283 38.31 -7.43 24.76
N ARG A 284 37.23 -7.91 24.14
CA ARG A 284 35.97 -8.28 24.83
C ARG A 284 35.63 -9.74 24.54
N GLU A 285 35.04 -10.42 25.51
CA GLU A 285 34.67 -11.84 25.44
C GLU A 285 33.17 -12.01 25.74
N LEU A 286 32.48 -12.86 24.97
CA LEU A 286 31.02 -13.02 25.05
C LEU A 286 30.59 -13.85 26.28
N THR A 287 29.64 -13.34 27.05
CA THR A 287 29.07 -14.01 28.22
C THR A 287 27.66 -14.55 27.93
N HIS A 288 27.59 -15.82 27.49
CA HIS A 288 26.40 -16.66 27.34
C HIS A 288 25.36 -16.26 26.27
N ILE A 289 25.02 -17.20 25.38
CA ILE A 289 24.01 -17.07 24.31
C ILE A 289 22.72 -17.81 24.72
N PRO A 290 21.50 -17.24 24.54
CA PRO A 290 20.26 -18.01 24.60
C PRO A 290 20.13 -18.86 23.33
N MET A 291 20.11 -20.19 23.48
CA MET A 291 20.18 -21.10 22.33
C MET A 291 18.83 -21.26 21.61
N PRO A 292 18.81 -21.36 20.27
CA PRO A 292 17.57 -21.62 19.53
C PRO A 292 17.10 -23.06 19.69
N ASP A 293 15.79 -23.22 19.93
CA ASP A 293 15.12 -24.52 20.06
C ASP A 293 14.76 -25.16 18.70
N ASN A 294 14.85 -24.39 17.60
CA ASN A 294 14.53 -24.86 16.26
C ASN A 294 15.78 -25.20 15.42
N CYS A 295 15.61 -26.13 14.48
CA CYS A 295 16.63 -26.60 13.55
C CYS A 295 17.22 -25.45 12.71
N THR A 296 18.53 -25.33 12.72
CA THR A 296 19.29 -24.30 12.01
C THR A 296 19.22 -24.38 10.48
N ILE A 297 18.86 -25.53 9.90
CA ILE A 297 18.72 -25.70 8.43
C ILE A 297 17.29 -25.40 7.95
N CYS A 298 16.26 -25.91 8.63
CA CYS A 298 14.88 -25.77 8.16
C CYS A 298 14.02 -24.76 8.91
N GLY A 299 14.45 -24.28 10.10
CA GLY A 299 13.71 -23.33 10.95
C GLY A 299 12.41 -23.86 11.58
N ILE A 300 11.85 -24.96 11.05
CA ILE A 300 10.48 -25.43 11.29
C ILE A 300 10.38 -26.45 12.45
N PHE A 301 11.34 -27.37 12.55
CA PHE A 301 11.28 -28.49 13.50
C PHE A 301 12.25 -28.30 14.67
N PRO A 302 11.92 -28.78 15.89
CA PRO A 302 12.79 -28.64 17.04
C PRO A 302 14.14 -29.37 16.88
N VAL A 303 15.17 -28.88 17.54
CA VAL A 303 16.50 -29.49 17.58
C VAL A 303 16.43 -30.81 18.31
N SER A 304 16.84 -31.89 17.64
CA SER A 304 16.95 -33.23 18.24
C SER A 304 18.39 -33.75 18.28
N ALA A 305 19.29 -33.17 17.46
CA ALA A 305 20.69 -33.54 17.39
C ALA A 305 21.59 -32.30 17.34
N HIS A 306 22.72 -32.37 18.04
CA HIS A 306 23.80 -31.39 17.99
C HIS A 306 25.09 -32.08 17.57
N CYS A 307 25.72 -31.59 16.51
CA CYS A 307 27.05 -32.04 16.10
C CYS A 307 28.11 -31.02 16.55
N PRO A 308 28.98 -31.34 17.54
CA PRO A 308 30.03 -30.42 17.99
C PRO A 308 31.04 -30.10 16.88
N SER A 309 31.34 -31.08 16.00
CA SER A 309 32.29 -30.92 14.89
C SER A 309 31.80 -29.99 13.79
N CYS A 310 30.48 -29.86 13.61
CA CYS A 310 29.88 -28.90 12.68
C CYS A 310 29.38 -27.62 13.35
N VAL A 311 29.29 -27.60 14.68
CA VAL A 311 28.59 -26.57 15.48
C VAL A 311 27.13 -26.36 15.01
N GLN A 312 26.48 -27.44 14.54
CA GLN A 312 25.11 -27.39 14.01
C GLN A 312 24.09 -28.06 14.95
N ARG A 313 22.93 -27.43 15.08
CA ARG A 313 21.77 -27.89 15.86
C ARG A 313 20.61 -28.18 14.92
N LEU A 314 20.31 -29.45 14.72
CA LEU A 314 19.44 -29.95 13.65
C LEU A 314 18.28 -30.80 14.18
N CYS A 315 17.16 -30.79 13.46
CA CYS A 315 16.13 -31.82 13.63
C CYS A 315 16.60 -33.14 12.98
N SER A 316 15.95 -34.25 13.32
CA SER A 316 16.37 -35.61 12.95
C SER A 316 16.56 -35.81 11.44
N GLU A 317 15.64 -35.26 10.63
CA GLU A 317 15.71 -35.40 9.17
C GLU A 317 16.84 -34.55 8.56
N CYS A 318 16.98 -33.30 9.01
CA CYS A 318 18.08 -32.43 8.56
C CYS A 318 19.43 -32.98 9.00
N ASP A 319 19.55 -33.55 10.21
CA ASP A 319 20.76 -34.20 10.69
C ASP A 319 21.16 -35.41 9.83
N ARG A 320 20.19 -36.26 9.49
CA ARG A 320 20.37 -37.45 8.63
C ARG A 320 20.86 -37.07 7.23
N LEU A 321 20.27 -36.04 6.62
CA LEU A 321 20.62 -35.53 5.29
C LEU A 321 21.95 -34.76 5.29
N TYR A 322 22.26 -33.99 6.33
CA TYR A 322 23.49 -33.19 6.42
C TYR A 322 24.74 -34.06 6.67
N HIS A 323 24.58 -35.18 7.37
CA HIS A 323 25.65 -36.14 7.66
C HIS A 323 25.69 -37.33 6.70
N THR A 324 24.94 -37.32 5.58
CA THR A 324 25.09 -38.35 4.53
C THR A 324 26.36 -38.16 3.68
N HIS A 325 27.00 -36.99 3.75
CA HIS A 325 28.21 -36.66 2.98
C HIS A 325 29.46 -37.39 3.52
N PRO A 326 30.31 -38.03 2.69
CA PRO A 326 31.45 -38.84 3.15
C PRO A 326 32.44 -38.12 4.07
N GLY A 327 32.62 -36.81 3.91
CA GLY A 327 33.45 -35.98 4.80
C GLY A 327 32.79 -35.54 6.12
N ARG A 328 31.61 -36.06 6.46
CA ARG A 328 30.81 -35.69 7.65
C ARG A 328 30.15 -36.89 8.36
N THR A 329 30.04 -38.04 7.69
CA THR A 329 29.50 -39.29 8.25
C THR A 329 30.17 -39.75 9.55
N GLY A 330 31.47 -39.45 9.71
CA GLY A 330 32.25 -39.77 10.90
C GLY A 330 32.13 -38.79 12.08
N HIS A 331 31.29 -37.76 11.99
CA HIS A 331 31.14 -36.78 13.07
C HIS A 331 30.33 -37.33 14.25
N ILE A 332 30.76 -36.97 15.47
CA ILE A 332 30.04 -37.29 16.70
C ILE A 332 28.77 -36.42 16.75
N ARG A 333 27.62 -37.05 17.02
CA ARG A 333 26.31 -36.42 17.07
C ARG A 333 25.65 -36.72 18.40
N ASN A 334 25.44 -35.68 19.21
CA ASN A 334 24.84 -35.78 20.53
C ASN A 334 23.32 -35.55 20.40
N THR A 335 22.51 -36.51 20.84
CA THR A 335 21.05 -36.35 20.92
C THR A 335 20.67 -35.38 22.04
N VAL A 336 19.79 -34.43 21.73
CA VAL A 336 19.29 -33.44 22.69
C VAL A 336 17.92 -33.89 23.19
N THR A 337 17.90 -34.46 24.39
CA THR A 337 16.66 -34.97 25.00
C THR A 337 15.87 -33.83 25.63
N SER A 338 14.85 -33.31 24.92
CA SER A 338 13.88 -32.38 25.52
C SER A 338 13.09 -33.06 26.64
N VAL A 339 12.80 -32.31 27.69
CA VAL A 339 11.87 -32.74 28.75
C VAL A 339 10.48 -33.02 28.14
N LYS A 340 9.77 -33.98 28.73
CA LYS A 340 8.56 -34.64 28.21
C LYS A 340 7.55 -33.66 27.57
N PRO A 341 7.01 -33.98 26.38
CA PRO A 341 5.84 -33.27 25.87
C PRO A 341 4.63 -33.56 26.77
N LEU A 342 3.97 -32.51 27.25
CA LEU A 342 2.61 -32.65 27.77
C LEU A 342 1.71 -33.10 26.60
N ARG A 343 0.87 -34.10 26.88
CA ARG A 343 0.08 -34.81 25.85
C ARG A 343 -0.77 -33.85 25.03
N MET A 344 -0.82 -34.08 23.73
CA MET A 344 -1.93 -33.59 22.92
C MET A 344 -3.25 -34.13 23.48
N THR A 345 -4.13 -33.24 23.94
CA THR A 345 -5.56 -33.49 23.93
C THR A 345 -6.09 -33.02 22.58
N SER A 346 -6.25 -33.97 21.66
CA SER A 346 -6.66 -33.76 20.28
C SER A 346 -8.14 -33.38 20.16
N SER A 347 -8.48 -32.10 20.38
CA SER A 347 -9.87 -31.62 20.21
C SER A 347 -10.00 -30.10 20.12
N SER A 348 -9.69 -29.48 18.97
CA SER A 348 -10.18 -28.14 18.54
C SER A 348 -9.84 -27.74 17.08
N LEU A 349 -9.79 -28.70 16.14
CA LEU A 349 -9.83 -28.39 14.69
C LEU A 349 -11.01 -29.10 14.02
N THR A 350 -12.16 -29.08 14.69
CA THR A 350 -13.45 -29.53 14.16
C THR A 350 -14.17 -28.46 13.35
N LEU A 351 -13.61 -27.25 13.21
CA LEU A 351 -14.22 -26.10 12.57
C LEU A 351 -13.23 -25.33 11.66
N TRP A 352 -13.72 -24.68 10.59
CA TRP A 352 -12.99 -23.71 9.76
C TRP A 352 -13.83 -22.48 9.47
N GLN A 353 -13.25 -21.30 9.60
CA GLN A 353 -13.93 -20.04 9.30
C GLN A 353 -13.82 -19.71 7.80
N CYS A 354 -14.93 -19.33 7.17
CA CYS A 354 -14.92 -18.87 5.78
C CYS A 354 -14.35 -17.45 5.70
N ILE A 355 -13.25 -17.28 4.95
CA ILE A 355 -12.60 -15.98 4.76
C ILE A 355 -13.46 -14.92 4.03
N TYR A 356 -14.57 -15.35 3.41
CA TYR A 356 -15.43 -14.49 2.60
C TYR A 356 -16.74 -14.06 3.28
N CYS A 357 -17.22 -14.82 4.27
CA CYS A 357 -18.48 -14.53 4.96
C CYS A 357 -18.43 -14.80 6.47
N THR A 358 -17.23 -15.01 7.03
CA THR A 358 -16.92 -15.23 8.46
C THR A 358 -17.64 -16.39 9.16
N THR A 359 -18.54 -17.11 8.48
CA THR A 359 -19.21 -18.33 8.97
C THR A 359 -18.20 -19.37 9.42
N VAL A 360 -18.41 -19.91 10.62
CA VAL A 360 -17.66 -21.04 11.16
C VAL A 360 -18.35 -22.34 10.71
N ASN A 361 -17.66 -23.13 9.89
CA ASN A 361 -18.15 -24.37 9.27
C ASN A 361 -17.44 -25.58 9.89
N GLU A 362 -17.95 -26.80 9.71
CA GLU A 362 -17.28 -27.99 10.25
C GLU A 362 -16.05 -28.38 9.41
N ALA A 363 -14.98 -28.85 10.04
CA ALA A 363 -13.71 -29.20 9.39
C ALA A 363 -13.83 -30.28 8.29
N ARG A 364 -14.88 -31.12 8.34
CA ARG A 364 -15.22 -32.11 7.31
C ARG A 364 -15.95 -31.52 6.09
N THR A 365 -16.54 -30.33 6.22
CA THR A 365 -17.23 -29.65 5.12
C THR A 365 -16.21 -28.98 4.20
N VAL A 366 -16.29 -29.26 2.90
CA VAL A 366 -15.45 -28.61 1.88
C VAL A 366 -16.09 -27.31 1.39
N PHE A 367 -17.39 -27.11 1.61
CA PHE A 367 -18.13 -25.90 1.23
C PHE A 367 -18.64 -25.17 2.46
N CYS A 368 -18.65 -23.84 2.43
CA CYS A 368 -19.21 -23.05 3.52
C CYS A 368 -20.74 -23.20 3.58
N MET A 369 -21.31 -23.49 4.76
CA MET A 369 -22.76 -23.68 4.89
C MET A 369 -23.59 -22.41 4.62
N SER A 370 -23.02 -21.21 4.77
CA SER A 370 -23.74 -19.95 4.52
C SER A 370 -23.55 -19.36 3.13
N CYS A 371 -22.44 -19.65 2.45
CA CYS A 371 -22.14 -19.05 1.13
C CYS A 371 -21.72 -20.06 0.06
N GLU A 372 -21.71 -21.36 0.37
CA GLU A 372 -21.36 -22.48 -0.52
C GLU A 372 -19.97 -22.44 -1.16
N ARG A 373 -19.14 -21.43 -0.84
CA ARG A 373 -17.76 -21.34 -1.33
C ARG A 373 -16.90 -22.47 -0.79
N THR A 374 -16.04 -23.02 -1.64
CA THR A 374 -15.02 -23.99 -1.24
C THR A 374 -14.09 -23.46 -0.16
N ARG A 375 -13.71 -24.32 0.79
CA ARG A 375 -12.63 -24.14 1.74
C ARG A 375 -11.31 -24.01 0.99
N SER A 376 -10.86 -22.78 0.79
CA SER A 376 -9.55 -22.49 0.24
C SER A 376 -8.47 -23.05 1.17
N SER A 377 -7.84 -24.16 0.78
CA SER A 377 -6.60 -24.60 1.42
C SER A 377 -5.50 -23.63 1.00
N GLY A 378 -5.06 -22.79 1.94
CA GLY A 378 -4.09 -21.74 1.66
C GLY A 378 -2.77 -22.34 1.17
N THR A 379 -2.52 -22.27 -0.13
CA THR A 379 -1.20 -22.57 -0.69
C THR A 379 -0.30 -21.37 -0.45
N LEU A 380 0.76 -21.58 0.32
CA LEU A 380 1.83 -20.60 0.48
C LEU A 380 2.51 -20.37 -0.89
N SER A 381 2.34 -19.18 -1.44
CA SER A 381 3.24 -18.63 -2.47
C SER A 381 3.19 -17.11 -2.43
N ALA A 382 4.29 -16.53 -1.98
CA ALA A 382 4.62 -15.13 -2.23
C ALA A 382 5.40 -15.03 -3.57
N ALA A 383 5.41 -13.82 -4.14
CA ALA A 383 6.22 -13.39 -5.28
C ALA A 383 5.97 -14.08 -6.64
N LEU A 384 5.11 -13.47 -7.47
CA LEU A 384 5.57 -12.65 -8.61
C LEU A 384 4.38 -11.90 -9.27
N GLU A 385 4.71 -10.86 -10.05
CA GLU A 385 3.86 -9.80 -10.61
C GLU A 385 3.09 -10.26 -11.89
N GLU A 386 2.20 -9.53 -12.59
CA GLU A 386 1.59 -8.19 -12.47
C GLU A 386 0.11 -8.27 -13.02
N PRO A 387 -0.69 -7.23 -13.41
CA PRO A 387 -2.11 -7.20 -13.09
C PRO A 387 -3.06 -7.37 -14.29
N LEU A 388 -4.15 -8.12 -14.07
CA LEU A 388 -5.41 -7.88 -14.77
C LEU A 388 -6.51 -7.54 -13.76
N GLN A 389 -7.28 -6.51 -14.09
CA GLN A 389 -8.26 -5.87 -13.21
C GLN A 389 -9.44 -6.81 -12.92
N LEU A 390 -9.49 -7.41 -11.73
CA LEU A 390 -10.74 -7.88 -11.14
C LEU A 390 -10.91 -7.33 -9.73
N SER A 391 -12.01 -6.63 -9.50
CA SER A 391 -12.37 -6.00 -8.24
C SER A 391 -12.75 -7.05 -7.19
N THR A 392 -11.79 -7.51 -6.39
CA THR A 392 -12.08 -8.22 -5.15
C THR A 392 -12.39 -7.21 -4.03
N PHE A 393 -13.41 -7.48 -3.22
CA PHE A 393 -13.98 -6.61 -2.17
C PHE A 393 -13.06 -6.28 -0.97
N THR A 394 -11.75 -6.43 -1.13
CA THR A 394 -10.74 -6.24 -0.08
C THR A 394 -10.34 -4.78 0.15
N GLU A 395 -10.76 -3.85 -0.72
CA GLU A 395 -10.39 -2.43 -0.69
C GLU A 395 -11.55 -1.56 -1.22
N TRP A 396 -11.64 -0.30 -0.80
CA TRP A 396 -12.62 0.67 -1.35
C TRP A 396 -12.03 2.05 -1.56
N GLN A 397 -12.34 2.64 -2.72
CA GLN A 397 -11.90 3.98 -3.07
C GLN A 397 -12.82 5.05 -2.47
N CYS A 398 -12.25 5.98 -1.71
CA CYS A 398 -12.99 7.08 -1.12
C CYS A 398 -13.51 8.05 -2.18
N LYS A 399 -14.84 8.22 -2.26
CA LYS A 399 -15.50 9.12 -3.22
C LYS A 399 -15.24 10.62 -2.99
N SER A 400 -14.39 10.99 -2.03
CA SER A 400 -14.04 12.38 -1.71
C SER A 400 -12.56 12.69 -1.89
N CYS A 401 -11.64 11.85 -1.42
CA CYS A 401 -10.19 12.04 -1.58
C CYS A 401 -9.50 10.98 -2.47
N THR A 402 -10.25 10.03 -3.04
CA THR A 402 -9.77 8.95 -3.94
C THR A 402 -8.76 7.95 -3.36
N VAL A 403 -8.49 8.04 -2.05
CA VAL A 403 -7.66 7.05 -1.32
C VAL A 403 -8.32 5.69 -1.32
N VAL A 404 -7.54 4.66 -1.62
CA VAL A 404 -7.95 3.26 -1.59
C VAL A 404 -7.70 2.73 -0.18
N ASN A 405 -8.77 2.58 0.59
CA ASN A 405 -8.73 2.16 1.98
C ASN A 405 -8.95 0.65 2.06
N ALA A 406 -8.50 0.01 3.14
CA ALA A 406 -8.82 -1.39 3.39
C ALA A 406 -10.35 -1.64 3.42
N GLY A 407 -10.77 -2.81 2.94
CA GLY A 407 -12.16 -3.26 2.91
C GLY A 407 -12.78 -3.44 4.30
N SER A 408 -11.96 -3.45 5.35
CA SER A 408 -12.34 -3.42 6.76
C SER A 408 -12.35 -2.01 7.37
N SER A 409 -12.08 -0.96 6.60
CA SER A 409 -12.12 0.43 7.10
C SER A 409 -13.48 1.06 6.81
N VAL A 410 -14.19 1.47 7.85
CA VAL A 410 -15.52 2.12 7.73
C VAL A 410 -15.44 3.60 7.42
N LEU A 411 -14.34 4.24 7.80
CA LEU A 411 -14.00 5.63 7.48
C LEU A 411 -12.80 5.64 6.53
N CYS A 412 -12.67 6.68 5.71
CA CYS A 412 -11.45 6.86 4.95
C CYS A 412 -10.30 7.23 5.89
N GLU A 413 -9.17 6.52 5.78
CA GLU A 413 -8.01 6.73 6.66
C GLU A 413 -7.35 8.12 6.51
N VAL A 414 -7.64 8.84 5.42
CA VAL A 414 -7.05 10.16 5.09
C VAL A 414 -8.02 11.34 5.25
N CYS A 415 -9.34 11.12 5.24
CA CYS A 415 -10.33 12.21 5.38
C CYS A 415 -11.53 11.88 6.28
N GLU A 416 -11.46 10.75 6.99
CA GLU A 416 -12.45 10.25 7.97
C GLU A 416 -13.91 10.11 7.46
N ARG A 417 -14.14 10.30 6.16
CA ARG A 417 -15.49 10.18 5.56
C ARG A 417 -15.96 8.72 5.53
N PRO A 418 -17.22 8.42 5.92
CA PRO A 418 -17.75 7.06 5.87
C PRO A 418 -17.80 6.47 4.47
N ARG A 419 -17.45 5.19 4.34
CA ARG A 419 -17.44 4.40 3.09
C ARG A 419 -18.72 4.50 2.27
N LEU A 420 -19.86 4.46 2.95
CA LEU A 420 -21.19 4.39 2.36
C LEU A 420 -21.93 5.75 2.36
N ALA A 421 -21.23 6.87 2.62
CA ALA A 421 -21.83 8.20 2.54
C ALA A 421 -22.36 8.45 1.12
N THR A 422 -23.70 8.47 1.00
CA THR A 422 -24.36 8.78 -0.27
C THR A 422 -24.22 10.27 -0.57
N ARG A 423 -24.03 10.60 -1.85
CA ARG A 423 -24.29 11.96 -2.33
C ARG A 423 -25.77 12.26 -2.01
N PRO A 424 -26.11 13.41 -1.40
CA PRO A 424 -27.51 13.80 -1.23
C PRO A 424 -28.22 13.76 -2.60
N PRO A 425 -29.50 13.34 -2.65
CA PRO A 425 -30.23 13.32 -3.91
C PRO A 425 -30.23 14.73 -4.50
N VAL A 426 -29.82 14.84 -5.76
CA VAL A 426 -29.97 16.08 -6.51
C VAL A 426 -31.47 16.31 -6.67
N SER A 427 -32.02 17.27 -5.93
CA SER A 427 -33.42 17.66 -6.08
C SER A 427 -33.66 18.05 -7.54
N PRO A 428 -34.71 17.54 -8.19
CA PRO A 428 -34.93 17.80 -9.61
C PRO A 428 -35.16 19.29 -9.83
N VAL A 429 -34.55 19.82 -10.91
CA VAL A 429 -34.79 21.17 -11.40
C VAL A 429 -36.26 21.26 -11.81
N TYR A 430 -37.09 21.86 -10.96
CA TYR A 430 -38.42 22.33 -11.34
C TYR A 430 -38.39 23.85 -11.44
N SER A 431 -38.49 24.32 -12.68
CA SER A 431 -38.75 25.72 -12.96
C SER A 431 -40.18 26.07 -12.51
N GLY A 432 -40.31 27.09 -11.67
CA GLY A 432 -41.60 27.58 -11.17
C GLY A 432 -41.41 28.92 -10.47
N HIS A 433 -41.92 29.99 -11.09
CA HIS A 433 -41.88 31.35 -10.53
C HIS A 433 -42.83 31.51 -9.32
N ALA A 434 -42.62 32.61 -8.58
CA ALA A 434 -43.31 33.10 -7.37
C ALA A 434 -42.70 32.59 -6.04
N THR A 435 -42.34 33.43 -5.06
CA THR A 435 -42.45 34.92 -5.00
C THR A 435 -41.32 35.48 -4.13
N LEU A 436 -40.66 36.54 -4.61
CA LEU A 436 -39.71 37.32 -3.83
C LEU A 436 -40.49 38.28 -2.93
N GLU A 437 -40.38 38.14 -1.60
CA GLU A 437 -40.33 39.22 -0.59
C GLU A 437 -40.53 38.64 0.82
N SER A 438 -39.45 38.14 1.45
CA SER A 438 -39.24 38.14 2.91
C SER A 438 -37.90 37.48 3.28
N LEU A 439 -36.81 38.24 3.20
CA LEU A 439 -35.91 38.53 4.34
C LEU A 439 -34.71 39.34 3.82
N LYS A 440 -34.25 40.29 4.64
CA LYS A 440 -33.11 41.16 4.34
C LYS A 440 -31.79 40.45 4.63
N GLU A 441 -30.72 40.97 4.05
CA GLU A 441 -29.34 40.56 4.25
C GLU A 441 -28.90 40.69 5.72
N ALA A 442 -28.68 39.53 6.36
CA ALA A 442 -27.90 39.26 7.58
C ALA A 442 -28.06 37.73 7.82
N ASP A 443 -27.04 36.89 8.02
CA ASP A 443 -25.59 37.10 8.20
C ASP A 443 -24.82 36.03 7.40
N GLY A 444 -23.66 36.39 6.85
CA GLY A 444 -22.47 35.53 6.62
C GLY A 444 -22.54 34.13 5.95
N GLN A 445 -23.70 33.53 5.73
CA GLN A 445 -23.85 32.08 5.76
C GLN A 445 -24.12 31.50 4.36
N TRP A 446 -23.38 30.46 3.96
CA TRP A 446 -23.54 29.84 2.64
C TRP A 446 -23.28 28.33 2.62
N VAL A 447 -24.11 27.60 1.86
CA VAL A 447 -24.01 26.14 1.74
C VAL A 447 -23.06 25.77 0.61
N CYS A 448 -22.00 25.02 0.92
CA CYS A 448 -21.06 24.52 -0.06
C CYS A 448 -21.69 23.48 -0.98
N GLN A 449 -21.74 23.75 -2.28
CA GLN A 449 -22.36 22.85 -3.27
C GLN A 449 -21.58 21.54 -3.46
N PHE A 450 -20.31 21.49 -3.05
CA PHE A 450 -19.43 20.32 -3.19
C PHE A 450 -19.52 19.35 -1.99
N CYS A 451 -19.56 19.86 -0.76
CA CYS A 451 -19.53 19.05 0.46
C CYS A 451 -20.78 19.20 1.35
N THR A 452 -21.71 20.09 0.99
CA THR A 452 -22.96 20.42 1.70
C THR A 452 -22.80 20.98 3.12
N PHE A 453 -21.60 21.43 3.47
CA PHE A 453 -21.36 22.14 4.72
C PHE A 453 -21.91 23.57 4.64
N VAL A 454 -22.51 24.03 5.73
CA VAL A 454 -23.01 25.39 5.87
C VAL A 454 -21.92 26.23 6.52
N ASN A 455 -21.22 27.02 5.72
CA ASN A 455 -20.19 27.93 6.19
C ASN A 455 -20.84 29.06 6.98
N LEU A 456 -20.44 29.23 8.24
CA LEU A 456 -20.96 30.24 9.16
C LEU A 456 -20.31 31.62 8.98
N ASN A 457 -19.31 31.71 8.10
CA ASN A 457 -18.46 32.85 7.86
C ASN A 457 -18.51 33.15 6.35
N PRO A 458 -18.56 34.42 5.87
CA PRO A 458 -18.65 34.75 4.44
C PRO A 458 -17.36 34.49 3.65
N ALA A 459 -16.47 33.63 4.17
CA ALA A 459 -15.25 33.20 3.50
C ALA A 459 -15.55 32.64 2.10
N PRO A 460 -14.73 32.96 1.08
CA PRO A 460 -14.94 32.50 -0.28
C PRO A 460 -14.69 30.99 -0.46
N LEU A 461 -14.07 30.34 0.53
CA LEU A 461 -13.76 28.90 0.55
C LEU A 461 -14.52 28.20 1.66
N CYS A 462 -14.90 26.94 1.42
CA CYS A 462 -15.66 26.16 2.38
C CYS A 462 -14.79 25.59 3.51
N GLU A 463 -15.02 25.96 4.77
CA GLU A 463 -14.23 25.56 5.96
C GLU A 463 -14.02 24.03 6.11
N MET A 464 -14.93 23.21 5.60
CA MET A 464 -14.84 21.75 5.65
C MET A 464 -14.22 21.06 4.42
N CYS A 465 -13.92 21.77 3.34
CA CYS A 465 -13.35 21.16 2.13
C CYS A 465 -12.52 22.09 1.23
N ASP A 466 -12.30 23.33 1.63
CA ASP A 466 -11.51 24.39 0.99
C ASP A 466 -11.84 24.69 -0.48
N LEU A 467 -13.02 24.26 -0.95
CA LEU A 467 -13.51 24.51 -2.31
C LEU A 467 -14.27 25.84 -2.37
N PRO A 468 -14.13 26.59 -3.48
CA PRO A 468 -14.69 27.94 -3.59
C PRO A 468 -16.21 27.97 -3.70
N ARG A 469 -16.80 29.06 -3.21
CA ARG A 469 -18.20 29.42 -3.43
C ARG A 469 -18.43 29.73 -4.92
N PRO A 470 -19.42 29.09 -5.59
CA PRO A 470 -19.71 29.41 -6.99
C PRO A 470 -20.25 30.85 -7.15
N GLU A 471 -19.70 31.58 -8.11
CA GLU A 471 -20.15 32.95 -8.44
C GLU A 471 -21.51 32.95 -9.17
N PRO A 472 -22.41 33.91 -8.87
CA PRO A 472 -23.62 34.12 -9.65
C PRO A 472 -23.34 34.86 -10.96
N ALA A 473 -23.98 34.43 -12.05
CA ALA A 473 -23.81 35.04 -13.37
C ALA A 473 -24.38 36.48 -13.44
N PRO A 474 -23.79 37.39 -14.24
CA PRO A 474 -24.23 38.77 -14.33
C PRO A 474 -25.57 38.89 -15.08
N THR A 475 -26.49 39.70 -14.54
CA THR A 475 -27.80 40.00 -15.16
C THR A 475 -28.03 41.51 -15.37
N PRO A 476 -28.88 41.92 -16.33
CA PRO A 476 -28.89 43.30 -16.82
C PRO A 476 -29.85 44.24 -16.06
N ARG A 477 -29.53 45.54 -16.05
CA ARG A 477 -30.34 46.62 -15.45
C ARG A 477 -31.64 46.92 -16.20
N LYS A 478 -32.69 47.33 -15.45
CA LYS A 478 -33.78 48.34 -15.71
C LYS A 478 -34.96 48.02 -14.75
N LEU A 479 -35.84 48.88 -14.25
CA LEU A 479 -36.08 50.34 -14.13
C LEU A 479 -37.35 50.48 -13.22
N LEU A 480 -37.52 51.61 -12.53
CA LEU A 480 -38.66 51.97 -11.64
C LEU A 480 -40.02 52.14 -12.40
N PRO A 481 -41.23 52.05 -11.75
CA PRO A 481 -41.82 53.22 -11.04
C PRO A 481 -42.79 53.00 -9.83
N GLN A 482 -42.51 53.73 -8.74
CA GLN A 482 -43.39 54.61 -7.89
C GLN A 482 -44.84 54.26 -7.40
N SER A 483 -44.98 54.15 -6.05
CA SER A 483 -45.99 54.83 -5.16
C SER A 483 -47.46 54.31 -5.06
N PRO A 484 -48.32 54.71 -4.06
CA PRO A 484 -48.10 55.39 -2.76
C PRO A 484 -48.86 54.85 -1.49
N ILE A 485 -48.24 55.02 -0.30
CA ILE A 485 -48.74 55.45 1.05
C ILE A 485 -50.17 55.08 1.57
N LYS A 486 -50.25 54.50 2.79
CA LYS A 486 -51.24 54.85 3.84
C LYS A 486 -50.81 54.48 5.29
N ASP A 487 -51.54 54.98 6.29
CA ASP A 487 -51.06 55.40 7.62
C ASP A 487 -51.01 54.37 8.80
N VAL A 488 -50.43 54.84 9.92
CA VAL A 488 -50.01 54.14 11.16
C VAL A 488 -51.11 54.17 12.25
N PRO A 489 -51.18 53.18 13.19
CA PRO A 489 -50.87 53.45 14.61
C PRO A 489 -50.04 52.35 15.33
N LEU A 490 -49.46 52.68 16.49
CA LEU A 490 -48.49 51.87 17.24
C LEU A 490 -49.07 50.84 18.25
N SER A 491 -48.31 49.74 18.44
CA SER A 491 -48.07 49.01 19.72
C SER A 491 -49.26 48.25 20.39
N PRO A 492 -49.05 47.11 21.10
CA PRO A 492 -47.94 46.88 22.04
C PRO A 492 -47.29 45.47 22.11
N ILE A 493 -46.10 45.43 22.76
CA ILE A 493 -45.50 44.35 23.57
C ILE A 493 -45.71 42.90 23.08
N LYS A 494 -44.68 42.33 22.42
CA LYS A 494 -44.58 40.87 22.21
C LYS A 494 -43.97 40.18 23.45
N PRO A 495 -44.46 38.98 23.85
CA PRO A 495 -43.85 38.20 24.92
C PRO A 495 -42.49 37.62 24.50
N LYS A 496 -41.71 37.22 25.50
CA LYS A 496 -40.36 36.63 25.37
C LYS A 496 -40.41 35.32 24.56
N VAL A 497 -40.14 35.40 23.26
CA VAL A 497 -40.05 34.25 22.36
C VAL A 497 -38.78 33.47 22.67
N THR A 498 -38.92 32.22 23.11
CA THR A 498 -37.84 31.24 23.13
C THR A 498 -37.36 31.04 21.69
N LEU A 499 -36.06 31.24 21.43
CA LEU A 499 -35.47 31.03 20.10
C LEU A 499 -35.77 29.61 19.63
N ALA A 500 -36.65 29.47 18.63
CA ALA A 500 -36.88 28.20 17.98
C ALA A 500 -35.65 27.88 17.13
N GLU A 501 -34.88 26.85 17.51
CA GLU A 501 -33.73 26.35 16.73
C GLU A 501 -34.12 26.22 15.25
N ASP A 502 -33.24 26.73 14.38
CA ASP A 502 -33.34 26.68 12.93
C ASP A 502 -33.66 25.25 12.42
N PRO A 503 -34.67 25.08 11.53
CA PRO A 503 -35.01 23.78 10.96
C PRO A 503 -33.84 23.08 10.27
N ASP A 504 -32.90 23.81 9.65
CA ASP A 504 -31.72 23.20 9.02
C ASP A 504 -30.65 22.80 10.04
N VAL A 505 -30.51 23.54 11.16
CA VAL A 505 -29.68 23.10 12.30
C VAL A 505 -30.26 21.83 12.93
N LYS A 506 -31.59 21.76 13.11
CA LYS A 506 -32.27 20.54 13.56
C LYS A 506 -32.07 19.37 12.60
N ARG A 507 -32.18 19.61 11.29
CA ARG A 507 -31.93 18.61 10.24
C ARG A 507 -30.48 18.12 10.26
N GLN A 508 -29.52 19.02 10.39
CA GLN A 508 -28.09 18.69 10.45
C GLN A 508 -27.75 17.90 11.72
N LYS A 509 -28.32 18.29 12.86
CA LYS A 509 -28.21 17.56 14.13
C LYS A 509 -28.81 16.15 13.99
N LEU A 510 -30.01 16.02 13.44
CA LEU A 510 -30.65 14.73 13.16
C LEU A 510 -29.80 13.86 12.22
N MET A 511 -29.25 14.42 11.14
CA MET A 511 -28.36 13.70 10.22
C MET A 511 -27.05 13.27 10.90
N ARG A 512 -26.48 14.09 11.79
CA ARG A 512 -25.29 13.74 12.58
C ARG A 512 -25.60 12.62 13.58
N GLU A 513 -26.72 12.69 14.28
CA GLU A 513 -27.19 11.65 15.21
C GLU A 513 -27.50 10.34 14.49
N GLN A 514 -28.18 10.38 13.35
CA GLN A 514 -28.42 9.22 12.48
C GLN A 514 -27.12 8.63 11.93
N GLY A 515 -26.18 9.47 11.50
CA GLY A 515 -24.86 9.04 11.01
C GLY A 515 -24.03 8.37 12.11
N LEU A 516 -24.00 8.93 13.32
CA LEU A 516 -23.34 8.33 14.48
C LEU A 516 -24.00 7.00 14.88
N LYS A 517 -25.32 6.92 14.88
CA LYS A 517 -26.07 5.67 15.12
C LYS A 517 -25.74 4.60 14.07
N LEU A 518 -25.64 4.97 12.80
CA LEU A 518 -25.23 4.05 11.73
C LEU A 518 -23.79 3.56 11.93
N VAL A 519 -22.85 4.44 12.31
CA VAL A 519 -21.46 4.05 12.62
C VAL A 519 -21.38 3.11 13.82
N GLN A 520 -22.22 3.31 14.85
CA GLN A 520 -22.33 2.37 15.98
C GLN A 520 -22.82 0.99 15.53
N LEU A 521 -23.89 0.93 14.74
CA LEU A 521 -24.44 -0.33 14.21
C LEU A 521 -23.45 -1.06 13.30
N ILE A 522 -22.66 -0.35 12.48
CA ILE A 522 -21.63 -0.97 11.65
C ILE A 522 -20.49 -1.54 12.51
N ARG A 523 -19.97 -0.78 13.50
CA ARG A 523 -18.93 -1.27 14.43
C ARG A 523 -19.40 -2.47 15.26
N GLU A 524 -20.70 -2.54 15.57
CA GLU A 524 -21.32 -3.70 16.20
C GLU A 524 -21.43 -4.89 15.24
N GLY A 525 -21.78 -4.66 13.97
CA GLY A 525 -21.76 -5.65 12.90
C GLY A 525 -20.38 -6.25 12.70
N GLU A 526 -19.33 -5.43 12.58
CA GLU A 526 -17.95 -5.86 12.41
C GLU A 526 -17.47 -6.75 13.56
N ARG A 527 -17.81 -6.38 14.81
CA ARG A 527 -17.53 -7.21 16.00
C ARG A 527 -18.24 -8.58 15.95
N ASN A 528 -19.37 -8.65 15.24
CA ASN A 528 -20.15 -9.88 15.01
C ASN A 528 -19.81 -10.58 13.68
N GLY A 529 -18.81 -10.10 12.93
CA GLY A 529 -18.39 -10.66 11.64
C GLY A 529 -19.28 -10.31 10.44
N VAL A 530 -20.21 -9.35 10.60
CA VAL A 530 -21.14 -8.86 9.57
C VAL A 530 -20.55 -7.65 8.85
N SER A 531 -20.60 -7.61 7.51
CA SER A 531 -20.04 -6.51 6.73
C SER A 531 -20.86 -5.21 6.80
N PRO A 532 -20.26 -4.02 6.59
CA PRO A 532 -20.98 -2.75 6.54
C PRO A 532 -22.11 -2.73 5.51
N GLU A 533 -21.90 -3.36 4.35
CA GLU A 533 -22.90 -3.52 3.30
C GLU A 533 -24.10 -4.36 3.76
N GLU A 534 -23.88 -5.43 4.53
CA GLU A 534 -24.95 -6.23 5.13
C GLU A 534 -25.73 -5.45 6.19
N VAL A 535 -25.05 -4.75 7.11
CA VAL A 535 -25.70 -3.91 8.13
C VAL A 535 -26.56 -2.81 7.50
N TYR A 536 -26.04 -2.15 6.46
CA TYR A 536 -26.76 -1.08 5.78
C TYR A 536 -27.95 -1.61 4.96
N THR A 537 -27.79 -2.77 4.31
CA THR A 537 -28.87 -3.38 3.52
C THR A 537 -29.95 -3.98 4.41
N SER A 538 -29.58 -4.65 5.51
CA SER A 538 -30.55 -5.15 6.48
C SER A 538 -31.33 -4.02 7.13
N LEU A 539 -30.69 -2.91 7.53
CA LEU A 539 -31.38 -1.72 8.07
C LEU A 539 -32.45 -1.15 7.12
N ARG A 540 -32.26 -1.28 5.79
CA ARG A 540 -33.24 -0.83 4.78
C ARG A 540 -34.40 -1.82 4.59
N VAL A 541 -34.15 -3.11 4.74
CA VAL A 541 -35.16 -4.17 4.59
C VAL A 541 -35.94 -4.42 5.89
N SER A 542 -35.27 -4.32 7.04
CA SER A 542 -35.82 -4.52 8.39
C SER A 542 -36.48 -3.26 8.97
N ALA A 543 -36.83 -2.27 8.14
CA ALA A 543 -37.26 -0.93 8.55
C ALA A 543 -38.60 -0.86 9.33
N GLY A 544 -39.19 -2.01 9.68
CA GLY A 544 -40.34 -2.17 10.57
C GLY A 544 -40.25 -3.36 11.53
N SER A 545 -39.08 -3.99 11.69
CA SER A 545 -38.89 -5.20 12.51
C SER A 545 -38.10 -4.91 13.79
N SER A 546 -38.48 -5.52 14.92
CA SER A 546 -37.82 -5.33 16.22
C SER A 546 -36.44 -5.98 16.39
N PHE A 547 -35.86 -6.54 15.31
CA PHE A 547 -34.56 -7.20 15.34
C PHE A 547 -33.41 -6.21 15.14
N ALA A 548 -32.30 -6.42 15.84
CA ALA A 548 -31.07 -5.71 15.53
C ALA A 548 -30.56 -6.11 14.12
N PRO A 549 -29.93 -5.18 13.35
CA PRO A 549 -29.43 -5.48 12.00
C PRO A 549 -28.53 -6.71 11.92
N CYS A 550 -27.74 -6.98 12.97
CA CYS A 550 -26.85 -8.13 13.08
C CYS A 550 -27.59 -9.46 13.26
N ASP A 551 -28.67 -9.47 14.05
CA ASP A 551 -29.47 -10.67 14.31
C ASP A 551 -30.31 -11.02 13.08
N TRP A 552 -30.87 -10.01 12.40
CA TRP A 552 -31.56 -10.21 11.12
C TRP A 552 -30.64 -10.82 10.05
N VAL A 553 -29.39 -10.34 9.93
CA VAL A 553 -28.40 -10.92 9.01
C VAL A 553 -28.00 -12.35 9.40
N ARG A 554 -28.03 -12.70 10.68
CA ARG A 554 -27.69 -14.05 11.16
C ARG A 554 -28.83 -15.06 10.96
N LEU A 555 -30.08 -14.63 11.16
CA LEU A 555 -31.25 -15.51 11.25
C LEU A 555 -32.10 -15.48 9.97
N GLU A 556 -32.44 -14.30 9.45
CA GLU A 556 -33.41 -14.14 8.36
C GLU A 556 -32.74 -14.14 6.98
N LEU A 557 -31.56 -13.53 6.85
CA LEU A 557 -30.86 -13.46 5.56
C LEU A 557 -30.62 -14.84 4.91
N PRO A 558 -30.19 -15.91 5.61
CA PRO A 558 -30.02 -17.23 4.98
C PRO A 558 -31.28 -17.74 4.28
N HIS A 559 -32.46 -17.54 4.89
CA HIS A 559 -33.75 -17.94 4.32
C HIS A 559 -34.14 -17.07 3.11
N LEU A 560 -33.89 -15.77 3.18
CA LEU A 560 -34.10 -14.86 2.05
C LEU A 560 -33.21 -15.19 0.85
N LEU A 561 -31.98 -15.64 1.10
CA LEU A 561 -31.05 -16.09 0.05
C LEU A 561 -31.52 -17.40 -0.61
N ASP A 562 -32.06 -18.35 0.18
CA ASP A 562 -32.67 -19.56 -0.36
C ASP A 562 -33.89 -19.23 -1.24
N GLU A 563 -34.73 -18.27 -0.81
CA GLU A 563 -35.87 -17.78 -1.59
C GLU A 563 -35.41 -17.17 -2.92
N ILE A 564 -34.37 -16.32 -2.92
CA ILE A 564 -33.78 -15.74 -4.13
C ILE A 564 -33.23 -16.84 -5.06
N CYS A 565 -32.56 -17.87 -4.52
CA CYS A 565 -32.09 -19.01 -5.31
C CYS A 565 -33.26 -19.81 -5.93
N ALA A 566 -34.33 -20.05 -5.17
CA ALA A 566 -35.52 -20.76 -5.65
C ALA A 566 -36.31 -19.95 -6.70
N MET A 567 -36.42 -18.63 -6.52
CA MET A 567 -36.98 -17.71 -7.52
C MET A 567 -36.15 -17.71 -8.81
N ALA A 568 -34.82 -17.67 -8.71
CA ALA A 568 -33.95 -17.74 -9.89
C ALA A 568 -34.11 -19.07 -10.66
N ALA A 569 -34.15 -20.20 -9.94
CA ALA A 569 -34.31 -21.52 -10.53
C ALA A 569 -35.70 -21.74 -11.19
N SER A 570 -36.74 -21.04 -10.74
CA SER A 570 -38.10 -21.12 -11.30
C SER A 570 -38.37 -20.13 -12.44
N VAL A 571 -37.76 -18.94 -12.43
CA VAL A 571 -37.88 -17.94 -13.51
C VAL A 571 -37.45 -18.49 -14.88
N GLN A 572 -36.49 -19.41 -14.92
CA GLN A 572 -36.03 -20.05 -16.17
C GLN A 572 -36.81 -21.31 -16.56
N GLN A 573 -37.70 -21.82 -15.71
CA GLN A 573 -38.59 -22.95 -16.05
C GLN A 573 -39.85 -22.51 -16.82
N GLN A 574 -40.11 -21.21 -16.95
CA GLN A 574 -41.17 -20.71 -17.82
C GLN A 574 -40.80 -20.95 -19.30
N PRO A 575 -41.60 -21.71 -20.07
CA PRO A 575 -41.35 -21.92 -21.48
C PRO A 575 -41.44 -20.58 -22.22
N THR A 576 -40.43 -20.27 -23.04
CA THR A 576 -40.50 -19.13 -23.97
C THR A 576 -41.55 -19.42 -25.04
N VAL A 577 -42.78 -18.97 -24.81
CA VAL A 577 -43.90 -19.14 -25.75
C VAL A 577 -43.65 -18.29 -27.00
N GLY A 578 -43.05 -18.92 -28.02
CA GLY A 578 -43.12 -18.46 -29.41
C GLY A 578 -41.80 -18.39 -30.17
N ARG A 579 -41.44 -19.46 -30.89
CA ARG A 579 -41.60 -19.53 -32.36
C ARG A 579 -41.42 -20.99 -32.87
N SER A 580 -42.15 -21.34 -33.91
CA SER A 580 -42.37 -22.72 -34.40
C SER A 580 -41.12 -23.47 -34.89
N GLY A 581 -41.14 -24.81 -34.77
CA GLY A 581 -40.76 -25.68 -35.89
C GLY A 581 -39.96 -26.97 -35.60
N SER A 582 -40.65 -28.11 -35.78
CA SER A 582 -40.10 -29.43 -36.19
C SER A 582 -39.52 -30.39 -35.14
N HIS A 583 -39.72 -31.68 -35.45
CA HIS A 583 -39.57 -32.84 -34.57
C HIS A 583 -38.12 -33.20 -34.21
N GLY A 584 -37.94 -33.71 -32.99
CA GLY A 584 -36.79 -34.49 -32.55
C GLY A 584 -37.19 -35.37 -31.37
N ASP A 585 -37.22 -36.69 -31.57
CA ASP A 585 -37.57 -37.66 -30.53
C ASP A 585 -36.33 -37.91 -29.65
N GLY A 586 -36.46 -37.70 -28.33
CA GLY A 586 -35.34 -37.70 -27.39
C GLY A 586 -35.79 -37.42 -25.97
N ASN A 587 -35.12 -38.05 -25.00
CA ASN A 587 -35.47 -38.02 -23.57
C ASN A 587 -35.81 -36.61 -23.05
N PRO A 588 -36.85 -36.45 -22.20
CA PRO A 588 -37.04 -35.24 -21.43
C PRO A 588 -36.01 -35.21 -20.28
N GLU A 589 -34.76 -34.87 -20.60
CA GLU A 589 -33.88 -34.26 -19.62
C GLU A 589 -34.51 -32.91 -19.22
N MET A 590 -35.30 -32.98 -18.14
CA MET A 590 -35.91 -31.83 -17.47
C MET A 590 -34.83 -30.77 -17.28
N SER A 591 -34.88 -29.68 -18.06
CA SER A 591 -33.85 -28.65 -18.02
C SER A 591 -33.83 -28.02 -16.63
N GLN A 592 -32.89 -28.47 -15.79
CA GLN A 592 -32.75 -27.95 -14.43
C GLN A 592 -32.44 -26.45 -14.54
N GLY A 593 -33.35 -25.61 -14.03
CA GLY A 593 -33.14 -24.17 -13.99
C GLY A 593 -31.84 -23.85 -13.25
N VAL A 594 -31.16 -22.76 -13.64
CA VAL A 594 -29.78 -22.50 -13.21
C VAL A 594 -29.72 -22.37 -11.69
N GLN A 595 -29.05 -23.34 -11.05
CA GLN A 595 -28.87 -23.35 -9.60
C GLN A 595 -27.80 -22.34 -9.21
N LEU A 596 -28.24 -21.24 -8.58
CA LEU A 596 -27.38 -20.24 -7.96
C LEU A 596 -26.93 -20.71 -6.57
N SER A 597 -25.73 -20.29 -6.18
CA SER A 597 -25.26 -20.40 -4.79
C SER A 597 -25.79 -19.26 -3.92
N ARG A 598 -25.89 -19.49 -2.61
CA ARG A 598 -26.15 -18.42 -1.61
C ARG A 598 -25.18 -17.24 -1.72
N ALA A 599 -23.93 -17.45 -2.13
CA ALA A 599 -22.98 -16.36 -2.38
C ALA A 599 -23.42 -15.46 -3.54
N GLU A 600 -23.88 -16.03 -4.65
CA GLU A 600 -24.36 -15.28 -5.81
C GLU A 600 -25.64 -14.51 -5.49
N ALA A 601 -26.61 -15.17 -4.83
CA ALA A 601 -27.81 -14.52 -4.33
C ALA A 601 -27.48 -13.35 -3.40
N LYS A 602 -26.50 -13.51 -2.48
CA LYS A 602 -26.10 -12.47 -1.52
C LYS A 602 -25.43 -11.29 -2.20
N GLN A 603 -24.53 -11.52 -3.15
CA GLN A 603 -23.89 -10.45 -3.91
C GLN A 603 -24.91 -9.66 -4.73
N ALA A 604 -25.85 -10.35 -5.40
CA ALA A 604 -26.91 -9.71 -6.16
C ALA A 604 -27.91 -8.95 -5.27
N TRP A 605 -28.22 -9.46 -4.07
CA TRP A 605 -29.10 -8.81 -3.08
C TRP A 605 -28.48 -7.53 -2.51
N LEU A 606 -27.18 -7.55 -2.17
CA LEU A 606 -26.44 -6.36 -1.75
C LEU A 606 -26.38 -5.32 -2.89
N ALA A 607 -26.10 -5.74 -4.13
CA ALA A 607 -26.08 -4.86 -5.30
C ALA A 607 -27.47 -4.30 -5.69
N ALA A 608 -28.53 -5.08 -5.48
CA ALA A 608 -29.91 -4.63 -5.61
C ALA A 608 -30.29 -3.61 -4.52
N GLY A 609 -29.61 -3.66 -3.37
CA GLY A 609 -29.85 -2.83 -2.20
C GLY A 609 -31.06 -3.31 -1.39
N GLY A 610 -31.24 -4.64 -1.29
CA GLY A 610 -32.29 -5.27 -0.47
C GLY A 610 -33.48 -5.84 -1.25
N ASP A 611 -33.65 -5.42 -2.51
CA ASP A 611 -34.76 -5.81 -3.39
C ASP A 611 -34.57 -7.22 -3.97
N THR A 612 -35.50 -8.13 -3.64
CA THR A 612 -35.43 -9.57 -4.00
C THR A 612 -35.63 -9.83 -5.49
N GLU A 613 -36.66 -9.25 -6.11
CA GLU A 613 -36.92 -9.41 -7.55
C GLU A 613 -35.76 -8.88 -8.40
N LYS A 614 -35.22 -7.73 -8.02
CA LYS A 614 -34.07 -7.13 -8.68
C LYS A 614 -32.81 -7.97 -8.46
N ALA A 615 -32.62 -8.55 -7.28
CA ALA A 615 -31.53 -9.47 -7.00
C ALA A 615 -31.58 -10.70 -7.92
N VAL A 616 -32.75 -11.33 -8.08
CA VAL A 616 -32.94 -12.48 -8.99
C VAL A 616 -32.56 -12.11 -10.43
N LYS A 617 -33.07 -10.98 -10.93
CA LYS A 617 -32.79 -10.49 -12.30
C LYS A 617 -31.29 -10.21 -12.51
N LEU A 618 -30.63 -9.57 -11.54
CA LEU A 618 -29.19 -9.29 -11.57
C LEU A 618 -28.34 -10.56 -11.50
N ALA A 619 -28.65 -11.50 -10.59
CA ALA A 619 -27.91 -12.75 -10.44
C ALA A 619 -27.95 -13.59 -11.71
N LEU A 620 -29.12 -13.74 -12.35
CA LEU A 620 -29.26 -14.45 -13.61
C LEU A 620 -28.56 -13.73 -14.79
N GLN A 621 -28.43 -12.40 -14.75
CA GLN A 621 -27.66 -11.65 -15.76
C GLN A 621 -26.15 -11.86 -15.57
N ASP A 622 -25.64 -11.68 -14.35
CA ASP A 622 -24.24 -11.87 -13.97
C ASP A 622 -23.77 -13.30 -14.27
N ARG A 623 -24.55 -14.31 -13.87
CA ARG A 623 -24.31 -15.72 -14.16
C ARG A 623 -24.13 -16.01 -15.65
N ARG A 624 -25.01 -15.46 -16.50
CA ARG A 624 -24.88 -15.58 -17.97
C ARG A 624 -23.67 -14.85 -18.54
N GLY A 625 -23.20 -13.77 -17.89
CA GLY A 625 -21.93 -13.12 -18.23
C GLY A 625 -20.74 -14.04 -17.94
N LYS A 626 -20.67 -14.59 -16.73
CA LYS A 626 -19.58 -15.48 -16.26
C LYS A 626 -19.48 -16.78 -17.06
N VAL A 627 -20.61 -17.38 -17.45
CA VAL A 627 -20.61 -18.55 -18.35
C VAL A 627 -20.03 -18.20 -19.73
N LYS A 628 -20.36 -17.02 -20.29
CA LYS A 628 -19.77 -16.56 -21.57
C LYS A 628 -18.27 -16.29 -21.45
N GLU A 629 -17.82 -15.78 -20.30
CA GLU A 629 -16.40 -15.57 -20.01
C GLU A 629 -15.64 -16.91 -19.99
N LEU A 630 -16.14 -17.91 -19.24
CA LEU A 630 -15.57 -19.27 -19.24
C LEU A 630 -15.57 -19.91 -20.64
N HIS A 631 -16.64 -19.72 -21.41
CA HIS A 631 -16.71 -20.17 -22.80
C HIS A 631 -15.65 -19.50 -23.69
N SER A 632 -15.38 -18.20 -23.51
CA SER A 632 -14.32 -17.49 -24.25
C SER A 632 -12.91 -18.00 -23.92
N LEU A 633 -12.74 -18.60 -22.74
CA LEU A 633 -11.50 -19.24 -22.28
C LEU A 633 -11.38 -20.72 -22.71
N GLY A 634 -12.29 -21.20 -23.57
CA GLY A 634 -12.26 -22.55 -24.15
C GLY A 634 -13.12 -23.60 -23.45
N PHE A 635 -13.90 -23.23 -22.42
CA PHE A 635 -14.78 -24.16 -21.71
C PHE A 635 -16.20 -24.12 -22.29
N SER A 636 -16.46 -24.89 -23.33
CA SER A 636 -17.74 -24.87 -24.08
C SER A 636 -18.91 -25.60 -23.40
N ASP A 637 -18.64 -26.41 -22.37
CA ASP A 637 -19.67 -27.15 -21.63
C ASP A 637 -20.39 -26.22 -20.65
N VAL A 638 -21.57 -25.74 -21.05
CA VAL A 638 -22.39 -24.78 -20.29
C VAL A 638 -22.84 -25.36 -18.94
N ALA A 639 -23.34 -26.60 -18.92
CA ALA A 639 -23.84 -27.22 -17.69
C ALA A 639 -22.71 -27.39 -16.65
N LYS A 640 -21.52 -27.80 -17.10
CA LYS A 640 -20.34 -27.90 -16.24
C LYS A 640 -19.83 -26.53 -15.79
N CYS A 641 -19.86 -25.52 -16.66
CA CYS A 641 -19.51 -24.14 -16.30
C CYS A 641 -20.46 -23.57 -15.24
N GLU A 642 -21.75 -23.84 -15.34
CA GLU A 642 -22.72 -23.44 -14.32
C GLU A 642 -22.46 -24.18 -13.00
N GLU A 643 -22.27 -25.50 -13.02
CA GLU A 643 -22.00 -26.24 -11.79
C GLU A 643 -20.71 -25.78 -11.10
N VAL A 644 -19.59 -25.56 -11.83
CA VAL A 644 -18.37 -25.04 -11.19
C VAL A 644 -18.49 -23.59 -10.71
N LEU A 645 -19.35 -22.77 -11.33
CA LEU A 645 -19.66 -21.42 -10.84
C LEU A 645 -20.48 -21.48 -9.55
N ARG A 646 -21.45 -22.41 -9.45
CA ARG A 646 -22.19 -22.67 -8.20
C ARG A 646 -21.25 -23.13 -7.08
N LEU A 647 -20.41 -24.13 -7.34
CA LEU A 647 -19.43 -24.66 -6.38
C LEU A 647 -18.35 -23.65 -5.94
N SER A 648 -18.07 -22.64 -6.76
CA SER A 648 -17.12 -21.56 -6.44
C SER A 648 -17.78 -20.31 -5.84
N GLY A 649 -19.10 -20.33 -5.58
CA GLY A 649 -19.83 -19.18 -5.05
C GLY A 649 -19.85 -17.98 -6.01
N GLY A 650 -19.94 -18.26 -7.31
CA GLY A 650 -19.99 -17.30 -8.41
C GLY A 650 -18.66 -16.70 -8.85
N GLU A 651 -17.51 -17.28 -8.47
CA GLU A 651 -16.19 -16.73 -8.78
C GLU A 651 -15.55 -17.39 -10.00
N VAL A 652 -15.37 -16.62 -11.09
CA VAL A 652 -14.77 -17.12 -12.35
C VAL A 652 -13.39 -17.75 -12.12
N ARG A 653 -12.54 -17.15 -11.29
CA ARG A 653 -11.21 -17.72 -10.97
C ARG A 653 -11.29 -19.05 -10.22
N GLY A 654 -12.27 -19.19 -9.31
CA GLY A 654 -12.53 -20.45 -8.60
C GLY A 654 -13.07 -21.53 -9.55
N ALA A 655 -14.04 -21.16 -10.39
CA ALA A 655 -14.58 -22.01 -11.44
C ALA A 655 -13.49 -22.49 -12.43
N LEU A 656 -12.60 -21.59 -12.88
CA LEU A 656 -11.46 -21.93 -13.72
C LEU A 656 -10.53 -22.95 -13.06
N ALA A 657 -10.19 -22.78 -11.78
CA ALA A 657 -9.37 -23.75 -11.06
C ALA A 657 -10.03 -25.14 -10.99
N LEU A 658 -11.36 -25.20 -10.78
CA LEU A 658 -12.13 -26.44 -10.79
C LEU A 658 -12.20 -27.08 -12.19
N LEU A 659 -12.27 -26.29 -13.27
CA LEU A 659 -12.29 -26.76 -14.65
C LEU A 659 -10.90 -27.22 -15.15
N GLN A 660 -9.84 -26.53 -14.75
CA GLN A 660 -8.46 -26.81 -15.17
C GLN A 660 -7.86 -28.00 -14.42
N ARG A 661 -8.20 -28.21 -13.14
CA ARG A 661 -7.61 -29.28 -12.32
C ARG A 661 -7.73 -30.68 -12.95
N PRO A 662 -8.90 -31.13 -13.47
CA PRO A 662 -9.00 -32.40 -14.19
C PRO A 662 -8.12 -32.51 -15.43
N LEU A 663 -7.84 -31.40 -16.13
CA LEU A 663 -6.95 -31.38 -17.31
C LEU A 663 -5.48 -31.58 -16.90
N LEU A 664 -5.10 -31.00 -15.76
CA LEU A 664 -3.74 -31.08 -15.20
C LEU A 664 -3.48 -32.36 -14.39
N GLU A 665 -4.52 -33.09 -13.99
CA GLU A 665 -4.42 -34.28 -13.13
C GLU A 665 -3.45 -35.33 -13.69
N SER A 666 -3.49 -35.60 -15.00
CA SER A 666 -2.54 -36.56 -15.62
C SER A 666 -1.08 -36.09 -15.56
N PHE A 667 -0.83 -34.77 -15.59
CA PHE A 667 0.50 -34.19 -15.46
C PHE A 667 0.98 -34.23 -14.00
N HIS A 668 0.10 -33.90 -13.06
CA HIS A 668 0.36 -34.01 -11.62
C HIS A 668 0.70 -35.44 -11.21
N GLN A 669 -0.03 -36.44 -11.71
CA GLN A 669 0.27 -37.86 -11.47
C GLN A 669 1.64 -38.28 -12.04
N ARG A 670 2.04 -37.75 -13.21
CA ARG A 670 3.38 -38.02 -13.78
C ARG A 670 4.51 -37.37 -12.99
N MET A 671 4.31 -36.18 -12.40
CA MET A 671 5.33 -35.53 -11.56
C MET A 671 5.67 -36.33 -10.30
N TRP A 672 4.68 -37.00 -9.72
CA TRP A 672 4.82 -37.77 -8.47
C TRP A 672 4.84 -39.29 -8.72
N SER A 673 5.19 -39.72 -9.93
CA SER A 673 5.33 -41.12 -10.29
C SER A 673 6.80 -41.55 -10.19
N ASP A 674 7.05 -42.69 -9.54
CA ASP A 674 8.38 -43.33 -9.52
C ASP A 674 8.74 -44.01 -10.87
N GLN A 675 7.93 -43.82 -11.92
CA GLN A 675 8.24 -44.35 -13.24
C GLN A 675 9.46 -43.61 -13.84
N PRO A 676 10.42 -44.32 -14.46
CA PRO A 676 11.55 -43.68 -15.12
C PRO A 676 11.05 -42.76 -16.24
N LEU A 677 11.69 -41.60 -16.40
CA LEU A 677 11.30 -40.66 -17.45
C LEU A 677 11.31 -41.39 -18.81
N PRO A 678 10.25 -41.24 -19.64
CA PRO A 678 10.22 -41.85 -20.96
C PRO A 678 11.41 -41.36 -21.79
N SER A 679 11.89 -42.16 -22.73
CA SER A 679 12.97 -41.76 -23.64
C SER A 679 12.58 -40.53 -24.48
N ILE A 680 13.58 -39.81 -25.01
CA ILE A 680 13.32 -38.69 -25.92
C ILE A 680 13.10 -39.24 -27.33
N ASP A 681 11.88 -39.12 -27.82
CA ASP A 681 11.59 -39.37 -29.23
C ASP A 681 12.10 -38.19 -30.07
N ILE A 682 13.11 -38.47 -30.90
CA ILE A 682 13.77 -37.52 -31.80
C ILE A 682 12.92 -37.24 -33.06
N ARG A 683 11.94 -38.11 -33.36
CA ARG A 683 11.05 -38.00 -34.52
C ARG A 683 9.66 -37.45 -34.18
N ASP A 684 9.42 -37.04 -32.93
CA ASP A 684 8.17 -36.40 -32.49
C ASP A 684 7.87 -35.15 -33.36
N PRO A 685 6.64 -34.99 -33.89
CA PRO A 685 6.29 -33.87 -34.75
C PRO A 685 6.40 -32.50 -34.05
N ASP A 686 6.25 -32.44 -32.72
CA ASP A 686 6.48 -31.22 -31.95
C ASP A 686 7.98 -31.04 -31.62
N LYS A 687 8.73 -30.45 -32.55
CA LYS A 687 10.13 -30.08 -32.36
C LYS A 687 10.37 -29.23 -31.11
N GLN A 688 9.42 -28.38 -30.73
CA GLN A 688 9.53 -27.50 -29.54
C GLN A 688 9.42 -28.32 -28.24
N LYS A 689 8.57 -29.34 -28.20
CA LYS A 689 8.52 -30.34 -27.12
C LYS A 689 9.83 -31.12 -27.04
N VAL A 690 10.41 -31.56 -28.16
CA VAL A 690 11.70 -32.27 -28.14
C VAL A 690 12.82 -31.37 -27.62
N CYS A 691 12.95 -30.14 -28.11
CA CYS A 691 13.95 -29.18 -27.63
C CYS A 691 13.79 -28.87 -26.13
N ARG A 692 12.57 -28.66 -25.63
CA ARG A 692 12.29 -28.50 -24.19
C ARG A 692 12.74 -29.72 -23.37
N ARG A 693 12.50 -30.93 -23.87
CA ARG A 693 12.93 -32.18 -23.20
C ARG A 693 14.45 -32.36 -23.23
N LEU A 694 15.11 -32.05 -24.35
CA LEU A 694 16.57 -32.08 -24.47
C LEU A 694 17.22 -31.09 -23.48
N LEU A 695 16.68 -29.87 -23.38
CA LEU A 695 17.14 -28.85 -22.44
C LEU A 695 17.02 -29.34 -20.98
N ALA A 696 15.85 -29.86 -20.61
CA ALA A 696 15.56 -30.24 -19.22
C ALA A 696 16.22 -31.55 -18.76
N VAL A 697 16.32 -32.56 -19.64
CA VAL A 697 16.90 -33.88 -19.28
C VAL A 697 18.41 -33.86 -19.31
N TYR A 698 19.01 -33.15 -20.27
CA TYR A 698 20.45 -33.17 -20.50
C TYR A 698 21.18 -31.89 -20.07
N ASP A 699 20.48 -30.86 -19.59
CA ASP A 699 21.07 -29.58 -19.16
C ASP A 699 21.98 -28.97 -20.25
N LEU A 700 21.36 -28.65 -21.40
CA LEU A 700 22.05 -28.06 -22.55
C LEU A 700 22.21 -26.53 -22.39
N PRO A 701 23.34 -25.93 -22.83
CA PRO A 701 23.65 -24.52 -22.50
C PRO A 701 22.69 -23.46 -23.04
N SER A 702 21.93 -23.75 -24.10
CA SER A 702 20.94 -22.82 -24.66
C SER A 702 19.94 -23.51 -25.59
N TRP A 703 18.85 -22.83 -25.90
CA TRP A 703 17.86 -23.29 -26.88
C TRP A 703 18.47 -23.63 -28.25
N GLY A 704 19.38 -22.79 -28.76
CA GLY A 704 20.07 -23.05 -30.02
C GLY A 704 20.97 -24.30 -29.98
N ARG A 705 21.48 -24.68 -28.80
CA ARG A 705 22.16 -25.99 -28.62
C ARG A 705 21.16 -27.14 -28.72
N CYS A 706 19.95 -27.02 -28.19
CA CYS A 706 18.90 -28.03 -28.35
C CYS A 706 18.49 -28.24 -29.81
N GLU A 707 18.30 -27.15 -30.56
CA GLU A 707 17.96 -27.21 -31.99
C GLU A 707 19.11 -27.80 -32.83
N LEU A 708 20.36 -27.46 -32.51
CA LEU A 708 21.55 -28.04 -33.14
C LEU A 708 21.67 -29.54 -32.86
N ALA A 709 21.48 -29.97 -31.61
CA ALA A 709 21.46 -31.38 -31.24
C ALA A 709 20.34 -32.14 -31.95
N LEU A 710 19.11 -31.61 -31.94
CA LEU A 710 17.96 -32.21 -32.62
C LEU A 710 18.21 -32.35 -34.12
N SER A 711 18.79 -31.33 -34.76
CA SER A 711 19.14 -31.40 -36.18
C SER A 711 20.21 -32.46 -36.47
N LEU A 712 21.27 -32.55 -35.66
CA LEU A 712 22.32 -33.55 -35.83
C LEU A 712 21.83 -34.98 -35.60
N LEU A 713 20.79 -35.18 -34.77
CA LEU A 713 20.15 -36.47 -34.52
C LEU A 713 19.07 -36.83 -35.56
N GLN A 714 18.64 -35.86 -36.38
CA GLN A 714 17.67 -36.08 -37.46
C GLN A 714 18.34 -36.35 -38.81
N ASP A 715 19.61 -35.99 -38.99
CA ASP A 715 20.46 -36.34 -40.14
C ASP A 715 20.41 -37.88 -40.39
N PRO A 716 20.37 -38.37 -41.65
CA PRO A 716 20.29 -39.81 -41.96
C PRO A 716 21.64 -40.55 -41.75
N ASP A 717 21.56 -41.84 -41.46
CA ASP A 717 22.68 -42.81 -41.39
C ASP A 717 23.87 -42.44 -40.48
N VAL A 718 23.61 -41.76 -39.36
CA VAL A 718 24.65 -41.32 -38.42
C VAL A 718 24.99 -42.38 -37.34
N PRO A 719 26.29 -42.67 -37.09
CA PRO A 719 26.75 -43.76 -36.22
C PRO A 719 26.86 -43.39 -34.73
N TYR A 720 26.30 -42.25 -34.31
CA TYR A 720 26.46 -41.66 -32.97
C TYR A 720 25.15 -41.66 -32.18
N THR A 721 25.23 -41.76 -30.84
CA THR A 721 24.03 -41.79 -29.98
C THR A 721 23.61 -40.39 -29.51
N LEU A 722 22.43 -40.29 -28.90
CA LEU A 722 21.91 -39.08 -28.27
C LEU A 722 22.93 -38.47 -27.30
N GLU A 723 23.57 -39.30 -26.48
CA GLU A 723 24.58 -38.90 -25.49
C GLU A 723 25.84 -38.35 -26.15
N ASP A 724 26.30 -38.94 -27.27
CA ASP A 724 27.47 -38.45 -28.00
C ASP A 724 27.21 -37.04 -28.57
N VAL A 725 26.03 -36.83 -29.17
CA VAL A 725 25.64 -35.52 -29.72
C VAL A 725 25.47 -34.50 -28.60
N VAL A 726 24.78 -34.85 -27.52
CA VAL A 726 24.61 -33.98 -26.34
C VAL A 726 25.97 -33.53 -25.81
N GLN A 727 26.93 -34.44 -25.64
CA GLN A 727 28.26 -34.09 -25.13
C GLN A 727 28.99 -33.12 -26.07
N ALA A 728 29.05 -33.42 -27.37
CA ALA A 728 29.71 -32.54 -28.34
C ALA A 728 29.03 -31.17 -28.46
N VAL A 729 27.70 -31.12 -28.33
CA VAL A 729 26.88 -29.90 -28.39
C VAL A 729 26.87 -29.14 -27.06
N LYS A 730 27.31 -29.72 -25.93
CA LYS A 730 27.72 -28.94 -24.75
C LYS A 730 29.03 -28.19 -25.03
N GLU A 731 30.03 -28.90 -25.54
CA GLU A 731 31.39 -28.39 -25.73
C GLU A 731 31.51 -27.31 -26.83
N SER A 732 30.78 -27.41 -27.94
CA SER A 732 30.86 -26.45 -29.05
C SER A 732 29.51 -26.10 -29.69
N HIS A 733 29.43 -24.91 -30.31
CA HIS A 733 28.30 -24.46 -31.11
C HIS A 733 28.53 -24.61 -32.62
N ASP A 734 29.77 -24.87 -33.05
CA ASP A 734 30.13 -25.04 -34.45
C ASP A 734 29.72 -26.46 -34.92
N ARG A 735 28.75 -26.51 -35.83
CA ARG A 735 28.21 -27.76 -36.41
C ARG A 735 29.30 -28.62 -37.07
N ASP A 736 30.26 -28.01 -37.75
CA ASP A 736 31.29 -28.72 -38.50
C ASP A 736 32.45 -29.14 -37.61
N PHE A 737 32.75 -28.38 -36.55
CA PHE A 737 33.55 -28.90 -35.44
C PHE A 737 32.89 -30.11 -34.78
N ILE A 738 31.61 -30.02 -34.40
CA ILE A 738 30.86 -31.13 -33.78
C ILE A 738 30.86 -32.38 -34.65
N ARG A 739 30.58 -32.27 -35.95
CA ARG A 739 30.66 -33.40 -36.90
C ARG A 739 32.03 -34.08 -36.89
N ARG A 740 33.13 -33.31 -36.90
CA ARG A 740 34.50 -33.86 -36.83
C ARG A 740 34.82 -34.51 -35.48
N VAL A 741 34.18 -34.07 -34.39
CA VAL A 741 34.28 -34.70 -33.07
C VAL A 741 33.47 -36.00 -32.99
N LEU A 742 32.30 -36.05 -33.64
CA LEU A 742 31.41 -37.22 -33.68
C LEU A 742 31.86 -38.29 -34.67
N ALA A 743 32.54 -37.91 -35.76
CA ALA A 743 33.00 -38.80 -36.83
C ALA A 743 34.53 -38.81 -36.93
N LYS A 744 35.21 -39.29 -35.88
CA LYS A 744 36.67 -39.36 -35.83
C LYS A 744 37.16 -40.78 -36.10
N GLU A 745 38.09 -40.93 -37.05
CA GLU A 745 38.69 -42.23 -37.36
C GLU A 745 39.60 -42.72 -36.22
N CYS A 746 39.49 -44.01 -35.91
CA CYS A 746 40.38 -44.68 -34.96
C CYS A 746 41.72 -45.01 -35.64
N PRO A 747 42.87 -44.52 -35.13
CA PRO A 747 44.18 -44.79 -35.74
C PRO A 747 44.66 -46.26 -35.61
N ILE A 748 43.90 -47.12 -34.92
CA ILE A 748 44.22 -48.54 -34.70
C ILE A 748 43.38 -49.46 -35.59
N CYS A 749 42.06 -49.25 -35.65
CA CYS A 749 41.12 -50.11 -36.39
C CYS A 749 40.42 -49.42 -37.57
N LEU A 750 40.80 -48.18 -37.90
CA LEU A 750 40.29 -47.34 -39.01
C LEU A 750 38.76 -47.10 -39.03
N SER A 751 38.05 -47.58 -38.02
CA SER A 751 36.61 -47.39 -37.85
C SER A 751 36.32 -46.00 -37.29
N VAL A 752 35.20 -45.40 -37.72
CA VAL A 752 34.76 -44.07 -37.29
C VAL A 752 34.01 -44.14 -35.95
N PHE A 753 34.39 -43.32 -34.98
CA PHE A 753 33.72 -43.21 -33.68
C PHE A 753 33.67 -41.76 -33.17
N PRO A 754 32.70 -41.44 -32.29
CA PRO A 754 32.73 -40.22 -31.48
C PRO A 754 33.98 -40.14 -30.60
N HIS A 755 34.53 -38.94 -30.44
CA HIS A 755 35.79 -38.73 -29.71
C HIS A 755 35.74 -39.25 -28.27
N SER A 756 34.59 -39.13 -27.60
CA SER A 756 34.27 -39.71 -26.28
C SER A 756 34.63 -41.21 -26.20
N LYS A 757 34.24 -41.98 -27.22
CA LYS A 757 34.40 -43.44 -27.29
C LYS A 757 35.81 -43.88 -27.70
N ILE A 758 36.58 -43.00 -28.36
CA ILE A 758 37.99 -43.27 -28.72
C ILE A 758 38.90 -43.28 -27.48
N ASN A 759 38.72 -42.31 -26.57
CA ASN A 759 39.57 -42.20 -25.37
C ASN A 759 39.36 -43.38 -24.41
N GLY A 760 38.10 -43.82 -24.21
CA GLY A 760 37.80 -45.02 -23.41
C GLY A 760 38.38 -46.31 -24.02
N ARG A 761 38.28 -46.49 -25.35
CA ARG A 761 38.82 -47.67 -26.02
C ARG A 761 40.34 -47.73 -26.08
N LYS A 762 41.04 -46.58 -26.09
CA LYS A 762 42.51 -46.56 -25.95
C LYS A 762 42.97 -47.22 -24.64
N GLN A 763 42.29 -46.94 -23.52
CA GLN A 763 42.57 -47.60 -22.24
C GLN A 763 42.30 -49.12 -22.30
N THR A 764 41.21 -49.55 -22.96
CA THR A 764 40.91 -50.98 -23.12
C THR A 764 41.94 -51.70 -24.00
N LEU A 765 42.41 -51.06 -25.06
CA LEU A 765 43.45 -51.58 -25.95
C LEU A 765 44.83 -51.61 -25.29
N ASP A 766 45.19 -50.62 -24.46
CA ASP A 766 46.41 -50.67 -23.63
C ASP A 766 46.39 -51.84 -22.65
N ILE A 767 45.22 -52.16 -22.07
CA ILE A 767 45.05 -53.32 -21.20
C ILE A 767 45.23 -54.63 -21.98
N PHE A 768 44.60 -54.76 -23.16
CA PHE A 768 44.78 -55.92 -24.02
C PHE A 768 46.23 -56.08 -24.51
N HIS A 769 46.89 -54.99 -24.90
CA HIS A 769 48.27 -55.01 -25.38
C HIS A 769 49.28 -55.31 -24.26
N ARG A 770 48.97 -54.95 -23.00
CA ARG A 770 49.74 -55.38 -21.82
C ARG A 770 49.45 -56.82 -21.40
N ALA A 771 48.29 -57.36 -21.73
CA ALA A 771 47.95 -58.77 -21.49
C ALA A 771 48.61 -59.71 -22.51
N THR A 772 48.72 -59.31 -23.78
CA THR A 772 49.35 -60.11 -24.84
C THR A 772 50.89 -60.08 -24.83
N VAL A 773 51.52 -59.11 -24.16
CA VAL A 773 52.99 -59.04 -23.98
C VAL A 773 53.46 -59.83 -22.73
N LYS A 774 52.56 -60.60 -22.09
CA LYS A 774 52.84 -61.43 -20.92
C LYS A 774 52.67 -62.95 -21.14
N TYR A 775 52.52 -63.38 -22.39
CA TYR A 775 52.50 -64.78 -22.81
C TYR A 775 53.48 -65.00 -23.96
#